data_AF-A0A8T6LW68-F1
#
_entry.id   AF-A0A8T6LW68-F1
#
_cell.length_a   1.000
_cell.length_b   1.000
_cell.length_c   1.000
_cell.angle_alpha   90.00
_cell.angle_beta   90.00
_cell.angle_gamma   90.00
#
_symmetry.space_group_name_H-M   'P 1'
#
loop_
_entity.id
_entity.type
_entity.pdbx_description
1 polymer ?
#
loop_
_entity_poly.entity_id
_entity_poly.type
_entity_poly.pdbx_seq_one_letter_code
_entity_poly.pdbx_strand_id
1 'polypeptide(L)'
;MHGLAMYRQSGNLASLGIASSYLWVGVHALSNNWSVFGLDIVPFEDELLLFLLMTCVTATNAIIAARFVRAENWFSKAFESMGLGKPALWSVSVGLGMIGALLAIAAHRLETGYALAQLVLLISAFSGSYLVVRGVDVKKLAPYLIIPAPFLLVGLSVYTSGLLTITLPLNLDGYSLYAVLTALFTVVALLRNQTAVSDHVLWLGGIAIVGLLTLLIPAGDPENGARLLLATQAIVWVGLSGLAVYRASPSIAGTAVLGPWVWLLLFATDADSRLVSADFIPISIDELDLFAWMSLLIVQQIWVNIRHGEVGLNLAARLVGFSEVGARFRDSGLAKLWNLSFLFSVVVTWAIVRPGALPMYGLVTILGGLLIGHALMVYFERHLGKPQTLMTFWGIFALLLSWTYGQSSFWALSLVLSSAILLKASENRRADGATESELIRLEALPGKLLTMMMGFMTAFFVMIALNPLTVTPLTGTEYMLDKETNLLFLMVIGLVALVLYLIRAATLEKLLPPAVSAVALIVAMALAGQSIAVELVVLAAVFAFVGSGAYLAIQGEFRAGLRALTKKENRIQRLNEKQERIQAFIESSGIAHDDGAKTAVLQEGDEGDSSPRSTLRLIDTELLSLAEKQRKRQKRSGSTGQHDLYIGDIHHQPTIVLLFLGTTILATTFYSFTTGATLFALSFTVLISMLFVGLSRIRANQIGLRLPDILGIEAPIALGMMGLVLVHVAGRASNSVVELENATHLLVFIGGLAMLGGLGLLGRNDLGIRIPNALEGVIYLTAIDRVVCILVGGEVPLPFATNPFEGDFLTWTFPLLSIEILAVLSVLVFDWVEGKRIKHEMSDHRGAGGRSAWMVMIAMLSFGPAGIAVLAFSARRGVWWKQPAVVLMAWLMIPFVYQSSAHWIAELLMLQIPTMGIIATTLGVISIGFVAWTVQTRQGLWLPAGLWATHLLLIGSSFAHGNLLFAVFFILLASTTSWVSGVLTLRKSWRVLGAFDLVLSWIVAGVVLIQGAAIEVLLAILIASAILLGLVTYLTQTYEGEMANE
;
A
#
# COMPACT_ATOMS: atom_id res chain seq x y z
N MET A 1 76.68 9.41 0.53
CA MET A 1 75.89 8.62 1.51
C MET A 1 75.74 7.15 1.14
N HIS A 2 75.16 6.80 -0.02
CA HIS A 2 74.96 5.38 -0.41
C HIS A 2 76.24 4.53 -0.40
N GLY A 3 77.38 5.06 -0.88
CA GLY A 3 78.67 4.37 -0.80
C GLY A 3 79.12 4.04 0.63
N LEU A 4 78.86 4.93 1.60
CA LEU A 4 79.16 4.68 3.01
C LEU A 4 78.19 3.66 3.63
N ALA A 5 76.91 3.70 3.25
CA ALA A 5 75.93 2.71 3.67
C ALA A 5 76.31 1.31 3.18
N MET A 6 76.76 1.24 1.93
CA MET A 6 77.29 0.06 1.25
C MET A 6 78.52 -0.52 1.95
N TYR A 7 79.51 0.32 2.23
CA TYR A 7 80.75 -0.09 2.90
C TYR A 7 80.51 -0.52 4.35
N ARG A 8 79.67 0.19 5.11
CA ARG A 8 79.40 -0.06 6.53
C ARG A 8 78.23 -1.02 6.80
N GLN A 9 77.58 -1.53 5.75
CA GLN A 9 76.32 -2.28 5.83
C GLN A 9 75.26 -1.66 6.77
N SER A 10 75.13 -0.33 6.74
CA SER A 10 74.27 0.41 7.67
C SER A 10 72.93 0.81 7.05
N GLY A 11 71.83 0.27 7.60
CA GLY A 11 70.47 0.64 7.21
C GLY A 11 70.11 2.10 7.52
N ASN A 12 70.67 2.69 8.57
CA ASN A 12 70.50 4.12 8.91
C ASN A 12 71.14 5.05 7.88
N LEU A 13 72.36 4.73 7.42
CA LEU A 13 73.03 5.52 6.38
C LEU A 13 72.35 5.34 5.01
N ALA A 14 71.82 4.13 4.75
CA ALA A 14 71.02 3.88 3.56
C ALA A 14 69.72 4.71 3.58
N SER A 15 68.99 4.71 4.70
CA SER A 15 67.76 5.48 4.86
C SER A 15 67.97 6.99 4.76
N LEU A 16 69.05 7.51 5.35
CA LEU A 16 69.40 8.92 5.29
C LEU A 16 69.79 9.34 3.86
N GLY A 17 70.56 8.51 3.14
CA GLY A 17 70.93 8.78 1.75
C GLY A 17 69.72 8.79 0.81
N ILE A 18 68.77 7.89 1.01
CA ILE A 18 67.51 7.85 0.26
C ILE A 18 66.69 9.12 0.54
N ALA A 19 66.50 9.47 1.81
CA ALA A 19 65.73 10.66 2.19
C ALA A 19 66.37 11.95 1.65
N SER A 20 67.68 12.12 1.83
CA SER A 20 68.39 13.33 1.43
C SER A 20 68.41 13.53 -0.09
N SER A 21 68.58 12.46 -0.87
CA SER A 21 68.65 12.57 -2.33
C SER A 21 67.31 12.92 -2.96
N TYR A 22 66.20 12.33 -2.50
CA TYR A 22 64.87 12.68 -2.98
C TYR A 22 64.41 14.07 -2.57
N LEU A 23 64.68 14.46 -1.33
CA LEU A 23 64.32 15.79 -0.84
C LEU A 23 65.17 16.87 -1.53
N TRP A 24 66.45 16.59 -1.80
CA TRP A 24 67.33 17.50 -2.55
C TRP A 24 66.83 17.73 -3.97
N VAL A 25 66.52 16.68 -4.73
CA VAL A 25 65.95 16.82 -6.09
C VAL A 25 64.62 17.58 -6.06
N GLY A 26 63.70 17.24 -5.16
CA GLY A 26 62.39 17.89 -5.06
C GLY A 26 62.46 19.37 -4.66
N VAL A 27 63.36 19.73 -3.74
CA VAL A 27 63.58 21.12 -3.32
C VAL A 27 64.16 21.96 -4.45
N HIS A 28 65.11 21.44 -5.22
CA HIS A 28 65.66 22.13 -6.39
C HIS A 28 64.70 22.17 -7.58
N ALA A 29 63.76 21.23 -7.69
CA ALA A 29 62.70 21.29 -8.70
C ALA A 29 61.64 22.36 -8.37
N LEU A 30 61.32 22.59 -7.07
CA LEU A 30 60.33 23.58 -6.65
C LEU A 30 60.90 24.97 -6.37
N SER A 31 62.19 25.08 -6.11
CA SER A 31 62.80 26.34 -5.69
C SER A 31 62.71 27.39 -6.80
N ASN A 32 62.23 28.59 -6.48
CA ASN A 32 62.34 29.75 -7.35
C ASN A 32 63.39 30.70 -6.77
N ASN A 33 64.68 30.30 -6.87
CA ASN A 33 65.81 31.01 -6.27
C ASN A 33 65.65 31.25 -4.76
N TRP A 34 65.26 30.21 -4.02
CA TRP A 34 65.04 30.33 -2.59
C TRP A 34 66.35 30.53 -1.84
N SER A 35 66.41 31.51 -0.94
CA SER A 35 67.53 31.65 -0.01
C SER A 35 67.11 31.12 1.37
N VAL A 36 67.67 29.98 1.77
CA VAL A 36 67.34 29.30 3.03
C VAL A 36 68.62 29.19 3.86
N PHE A 37 68.65 29.84 5.02
CA PHE A 37 69.83 29.92 5.90
C PHE A 37 71.13 30.41 5.21
N GLY A 38 71.01 31.34 4.25
CA GLY A 38 72.14 31.90 3.51
C GLY A 38 72.71 31.00 2.41
N LEU A 39 72.02 29.90 2.08
CA LEU A 39 72.28 29.07 0.91
C LEU A 39 71.26 29.39 -0.17
N ASP A 40 71.74 29.72 -1.36
CA ASP A 40 70.90 29.95 -2.53
C ASP A 40 70.60 28.61 -3.22
N ILE A 41 69.33 28.24 -3.22
CA ILE A 41 68.80 27.04 -3.85
C ILE A 41 68.38 27.42 -5.26
N VAL A 42 69.20 26.99 -6.23
CA VAL A 42 69.02 27.29 -7.65
C VAL A 42 68.06 26.26 -8.29
N PRO A 43 67.07 26.68 -9.09
CA PRO A 43 66.23 25.79 -9.88
C PRO A 43 67.02 25.05 -10.96
N PHE A 44 66.52 23.87 -11.35
CA PHE A 44 66.95 23.24 -12.61
C PHE A 44 66.12 23.80 -13.77
N GLU A 45 66.78 24.52 -14.69
CA GLU A 45 66.12 25.12 -15.86
C GLU A 45 65.97 24.14 -17.06
N ASP A 46 66.77 23.07 -17.11
CA ASP A 46 66.73 22.07 -18.19
C ASP A 46 65.95 20.82 -17.76
N GLU A 47 64.78 20.61 -18.37
CA GLU A 47 63.90 19.45 -18.16
C GLU A 47 64.61 18.11 -18.41
N LEU A 48 65.44 18.01 -19.46
CA LEU A 48 66.14 16.77 -19.78
C LEU A 48 67.20 16.45 -18.73
N LEU A 49 67.93 17.46 -18.27
CA LEU A 49 68.93 17.31 -17.20
C LEU A 49 68.27 16.85 -15.90
N LEU A 50 67.15 17.48 -15.52
CA LEU A 50 66.39 17.10 -14.33
C LEU A 50 65.85 15.67 -14.45
N PHE A 51 65.33 15.28 -15.62
CA PHE A 51 64.82 13.94 -15.87
C PHE A 51 65.90 12.86 -15.75
N LEU A 52 67.07 13.09 -16.35
CA LEU A 52 68.21 12.16 -16.27
C LEU A 52 68.75 12.05 -14.85
N LEU A 53 68.84 13.18 -14.13
CA LEU A 53 69.26 13.21 -12.73
C LEU A 53 68.28 12.43 -11.84
N MET A 54 66.98 12.68 -12.01
CA MET A 54 65.92 11.92 -11.34
C MET A 54 66.01 10.43 -11.64
N THR A 55 66.29 10.04 -12.89
CA THR A 55 66.45 8.64 -13.29
C THR A 55 67.61 7.98 -12.55
N CYS A 56 68.77 8.63 -12.53
CA CYS A 56 69.96 8.14 -11.82
C CYS A 56 69.71 8.00 -10.31
N VAL A 57 69.13 9.03 -9.68
CA VAL A 57 68.81 9.04 -8.24
C VAL A 57 67.79 7.95 -7.92
N THR A 58 66.73 7.83 -8.71
CA THR A 58 65.65 6.87 -8.50
C THR A 58 66.11 5.43 -8.68
N ALA A 59 66.87 5.14 -9.74
CA ALA A 59 67.45 3.81 -9.95
C ALA A 59 68.40 3.43 -8.80
N THR A 60 69.26 4.35 -8.37
CA THR A 60 70.20 4.13 -7.25
C THR A 60 69.45 3.88 -5.95
N ASN A 61 68.43 4.68 -5.64
CA ASN A 61 67.62 4.52 -4.44
C ASN A 61 66.85 3.20 -4.45
N ALA A 62 66.25 2.81 -5.58
CA ALA A 62 65.56 1.54 -5.73
C ALA A 62 66.47 0.32 -5.50
N ILE A 63 67.73 0.38 -5.97
CA ILE A 63 68.75 -0.66 -5.75
C ILE A 63 69.17 -0.73 -4.28
N ILE A 64 69.46 0.41 -3.65
CA ILE A 64 69.89 0.47 -2.25
C ILE A 64 68.74 0.01 -1.33
N ALA A 65 67.51 0.42 -1.61
CA ALA A 65 66.32 -0.01 -0.87
C ALA A 65 66.08 -1.53 -0.96
N ALA A 66 66.25 -2.13 -2.14
CA ALA A 66 66.14 -3.59 -2.30
C ALA A 66 67.24 -4.32 -1.50
N ARG A 67 68.46 -3.82 -1.55
CA ARG A 67 69.62 -4.45 -0.89
C ARG A 67 69.52 -4.41 0.64
N PHE A 68 69.06 -3.29 1.20
CA PHE A 68 69.00 -3.07 2.64
C PHE A 68 67.61 -3.34 3.24
N VAL A 69 66.71 -4.04 2.53
CA VAL A 69 65.32 -4.25 2.98
C VAL A 69 65.19 -4.90 4.36
N ARG A 70 66.15 -5.76 4.74
CA ARG A 70 66.18 -6.46 6.04
C ARG A 70 67.02 -5.75 7.10
N ALA A 71 67.67 -4.63 6.76
CA ALA A 71 68.52 -3.92 7.70
C ALA A 71 67.69 -3.04 8.65
N GLU A 72 68.08 -2.99 9.92
CA GLU A 72 67.47 -2.06 10.87
C GLU A 72 67.73 -0.61 10.48
N ASN A 73 66.73 0.24 10.64
CA ASN A 73 66.84 1.67 10.35
C ASN A 73 66.00 2.52 11.32
N TRP A 74 66.35 3.80 11.43
CA TRP A 74 65.71 4.77 12.32
C TRP A 74 64.24 5.02 12.00
N PHE A 75 63.87 5.14 10.72
CA PHE A 75 62.48 5.40 10.34
C PHE A 75 61.55 4.26 10.74
N SER A 76 61.94 3.01 10.47
CA SER A 76 61.16 1.83 10.86
C SER A 76 60.93 1.75 12.36
N LYS A 77 61.94 2.10 13.17
CA LYS A 77 61.83 2.15 14.65
C LYS A 77 60.95 3.32 15.10
N ALA A 78 61.01 4.47 14.42
CA ALA A 78 60.16 5.61 14.71
C ALA A 78 58.66 5.30 14.47
N PHE A 79 58.32 4.68 13.33
CA PHE A 79 56.94 4.23 13.07
C PHE A 79 56.44 3.20 14.09
N GLU A 80 57.31 2.27 14.51
CA GLU A 80 57.01 1.29 15.56
C GLU A 80 56.70 1.98 16.89
N SER A 81 57.48 3.00 17.26
CA SER A 81 57.27 3.79 18.48
C SER A 81 56.01 4.67 18.46
N MET A 82 55.51 5.03 17.28
CA MET A 82 54.25 5.77 17.10
C MET A 82 53.01 4.87 17.05
N GLY A 83 53.17 3.55 17.23
CA GLY A 83 52.07 2.59 17.13
C GLY A 83 51.60 2.31 15.69
N LEU A 84 52.35 2.76 14.68
CA LEU A 84 52.02 2.62 13.25
C LEU A 84 52.59 1.34 12.61
N GLY A 85 53.19 0.46 13.42
CA GLY A 85 53.86 -0.77 12.98
C GLY A 85 55.31 -0.53 12.55
N LYS A 86 56.03 -1.61 12.22
CA LYS A 86 57.46 -1.58 11.85
C LYS A 86 57.64 -1.81 10.34
N PRO A 87 57.48 -0.79 9.48
CA PRO A 87 57.66 -0.95 8.04
C PRO A 87 59.10 -1.34 7.71
N ALA A 88 59.35 -2.10 6.65
CA ALA A 88 60.72 -2.37 6.19
C ALA A 88 61.36 -1.09 5.59
N LEU A 89 62.69 -1.02 5.55
CA LEU A 89 63.41 0.12 4.97
C LEU A 89 62.95 0.41 3.53
N TRP A 90 62.65 -0.65 2.77
CA TRP A 90 62.12 -0.54 1.42
C TRP A 90 60.80 0.23 1.36
N SER A 91 59.86 -0.04 2.29
CA SER A 91 58.56 0.65 2.33
C SER A 91 58.70 2.13 2.68
N VAL A 92 59.61 2.46 3.60
CA VAL A 92 59.95 3.86 3.94
C VAL A 92 60.60 4.57 2.75
N SER A 93 61.51 3.88 2.06
CA SER A 93 62.18 4.40 0.86
C SER A 93 61.22 4.71 -0.26
N VAL A 94 60.24 3.83 -0.51
CA VAL A 94 59.19 4.07 -1.49
C VAL A 94 58.36 5.29 -1.07
N GLY A 95 57.93 5.37 0.19
CA GLY A 95 57.15 6.51 0.69
C GLY A 95 57.87 7.87 0.55
N LEU A 96 59.13 7.95 0.97
CA LEU A 96 59.94 9.17 0.83
C LEU A 96 60.28 9.48 -0.63
N GLY A 97 60.49 8.45 -1.45
CA GLY A 97 60.68 8.60 -2.89
C GLY A 97 59.44 9.11 -3.62
N MET A 98 58.26 8.65 -3.22
CA MET A 98 56.98 9.17 -3.71
C MET A 98 56.77 10.63 -3.30
N ILE A 99 57.16 11.04 -2.09
CA ILE A 99 57.07 12.45 -1.65
C ILE A 99 58.02 13.34 -2.45
N GLY A 100 59.29 12.96 -2.60
CA GLY A 100 60.26 13.74 -3.39
C GLY A 100 59.88 13.83 -4.87
N ALA A 101 59.37 12.73 -5.44
CA ALA A 101 58.86 12.71 -6.80
C ALA A 101 57.57 13.54 -6.95
N LEU A 102 56.65 13.50 -5.99
CA LEU A 102 55.45 14.35 -5.99
C LEU A 102 55.81 15.84 -5.98
N LEU A 103 56.85 16.24 -5.25
CA LEU A 103 57.36 17.62 -5.26
C LEU A 103 57.92 18.01 -6.64
N ALA A 104 58.70 17.14 -7.29
CA ALA A 104 59.22 17.38 -8.63
C ALA A 104 58.13 17.37 -9.72
N ILE A 105 57.16 16.47 -9.59
CA ILE A 105 56.00 16.37 -10.48
C ILE A 105 55.10 17.62 -10.32
N ALA A 106 54.93 18.14 -9.10
CA ALA A 106 54.16 19.35 -8.85
C ALA A 106 54.77 20.59 -9.52
N ALA A 107 56.10 20.64 -9.66
CA ALA A 107 56.82 21.74 -10.31
C ALA A 107 56.61 21.80 -11.83
N HIS A 108 56.46 20.64 -12.50
CA HIS A 108 56.32 20.53 -13.96
C HIS A 108 54.95 19.99 -14.41
N ARG A 109 53.91 20.14 -13.58
CA ARG A 109 52.59 19.53 -13.81
C ARG A 109 51.86 20.02 -15.07
N LEU A 110 52.27 21.16 -15.64
CA LEU A 110 51.66 21.72 -16.86
C LEU A 110 52.10 20.95 -18.13
N GLU A 111 53.20 20.21 -18.05
CA GLU A 111 53.72 19.36 -19.12
C GLU A 111 53.32 17.90 -18.85
N THR A 112 52.13 17.52 -19.30
CA THR A 112 51.52 16.22 -19.00
C THR A 112 52.39 15.02 -19.39
N GLY A 113 53.04 15.07 -20.57
CA GLY A 113 53.95 14.03 -21.05
C GLY A 113 55.18 13.86 -20.16
N TYR A 114 55.79 14.97 -19.74
CA TYR A 114 56.94 14.99 -18.83
C TYR A 114 56.59 14.44 -17.44
N ALA A 115 55.49 14.92 -16.84
CA ALA A 115 55.02 14.44 -15.55
C ALA A 115 54.69 12.93 -15.56
N LEU A 116 54.04 12.43 -16.62
CA LEU A 116 53.77 11.00 -16.82
C LEU A 116 55.06 10.18 -16.94
N ALA A 117 56.06 10.69 -17.67
CA ALA A 117 57.36 10.02 -17.81
C ALA A 117 58.08 9.87 -16.46
N GLN A 118 58.05 10.92 -15.63
CA GLN A 118 58.63 10.90 -14.29
C GLN A 118 57.94 9.90 -13.37
N LEU A 119 56.60 9.86 -13.42
CA LEU A 119 55.81 8.93 -12.65
C LEU A 119 56.10 7.47 -13.04
N VAL A 120 56.06 7.17 -14.34
CA VAL A 120 56.28 5.80 -14.82
C VAL A 120 57.72 5.34 -14.56
N LEU A 121 58.71 6.22 -14.66
CA LEU A 121 60.09 5.96 -14.27
C LEU A 121 60.17 5.49 -12.80
N LEU A 122 59.50 6.20 -11.89
CA LEU A 122 59.47 5.88 -10.47
C LEU A 122 58.80 4.53 -10.22
N ILE A 123 57.62 4.31 -10.83
CA ILE A 123 56.86 3.06 -10.74
C ILE A 123 57.71 1.91 -11.28
N SER A 124 58.39 2.08 -12.41
CA SER A 124 59.23 1.07 -13.04
C SER A 124 60.40 0.65 -12.14
N ALA A 125 61.16 1.63 -11.62
CA ALA A 125 62.31 1.38 -10.76
C ALA A 125 61.90 0.69 -9.44
N PHE A 126 60.84 1.16 -8.79
CA PHE A 126 60.36 0.55 -7.54
C PHE A 126 59.62 -0.78 -7.74
N SER A 127 58.96 -0.99 -8.88
CA SER A 127 58.38 -2.29 -9.26
C SER A 127 59.47 -3.33 -9.50
N GLY A 128 60.56 -2.95 -10.17
CA GLY A 128 61.74 -3.80 -10.32
C GLY A 128 62.37 -4.14 -8.97
N SER A 129 62.58 -3.13 -8.12
CA SER A 129 63.07 -3.30 -6.75
C SER A 129 62.16 -4.20 -5.89
N TYR A 130 60.85 -4.03 -5.98
CA TYR A 130 59.85 -4.85 -5.29
C TYR A 130 59.97 -6.33 -5.68
N LEU A 131 60.06 -6.63 -6.98
CA LEU A 131 60.18 -8.01 -7.46
C LEU A 131 61.47 -8.66 -6.94
N VAL A 132 62.58 -7.91 -6.89
CA VAL A 132 63.84 -8.37 -6.27
C VAL A 132 63.66 -8.64 -4.77
N VAL A 133 63.00 -7.74 -4.03
CA VAL A 133 62.69 -7.93 -2.60
C VAL A 133 61.82 -9.16 -2.36
N ARG A 134 60.91 -9.48 -3.29
CA ARG A 134 60.05 -10.67 -3.24
C ARG A 134 60.74 -11.96 -3.73
N GLY A 135 62.03 -11.89 -4.07
CA GLY A 135 62.85 -13.06 -4.41
C GLY A 135 62.92 -13.38 -5.90
N VAL A 136 62.53 -12.46 -6.79
CA VAL A 136 62.71 -12.64 -8.24
C VAL A 136 64.15 -12.34 -8.63
N ASP A 137 64.80 -13.28 -9.32
CA ASP A 137 66.15 -13.10 -9.84
C ASP A 137 66.24 -11.90 -10.79
N VAL A 138 67.24 -11.04 -10.59
CA VAL A 138 67.50 -9.85 -11.43
C VAL A 138 67.63 -10.22 -12.92
N LYS A 139 68.16 -11.41 -13.24
CA LYS A 139 68.27 -11.93 -14.61
C LYS A 139 66.91 -12.07 -15.32
N LYS A 140 65.83 -12.36 -14.58
CA LYS A 140 64.47 -12.48 -15.12
C LYS A 140 63.83 -11.11 -15.38
N LEU A 141 64.28 -10.08 -14.67
CA LEU A 141 63.82 -8.70 -14.81
C LEU A 141 64.60 -7.92 -15.88
N ALA A 142 65.85 -8.32 -16.13
CA ALA A 142 66.77 -7.60 -17.01
C ALA A 142 66.22 -7.34 -18.42
N PRO A 143 65.56 -8.29 -19.13
CA PRO A 143 65.04 -8.06 -20.48
C PRO A 143 63.95 -6.99 -20.58
N TYR A 144 63.28 -6.65 -19.48
CA TYR A 144 62.14 -5.76 -19.47
C TYR A 144 62.43 -4.43 -18.78
N LEU A 145 63.17 -4.44 -17.67
CA LEU A 145 63.39 -3.23 -16.87
C LEU A 145 64.79 -2.66 -17.03
N ILE A 146 65.82 -3.51 -17.16
CA ILE A 146 67.23 -3.06 -17.10
C ILE A 146 67.79 -2.82 -18.50
N ILE A 147 67.56 -3.73 -19.43
CA ILE A 147 68.07 -3.62 -20.80
C ILE A 147 67.34 -2.52 -21.56
N PRO A 148 66.00 -2.39 -21.53
CA PRO A 148 65.30 -1.33 -22.27
C PRO A 148 65.57 0.09 -21.75
N ALA A 149 65.79 0.26 -20.44
CA ALA A 149 65.97 1.59 -19.82
C ALA A 149 67.02 2.49 -20.51
N PRO A 150 68.29 2.08 -20.73
CA PRO A 150 69.27 2.91 -21.42
C PRO A 150 68.86 3.24 -22.86
N PHE A 151 68.21 2.32 -23.59
CA PHE A 151 67.74 2.61 -24.95
C PHE A 151 66.60 3.63 -24.96
N LEU A 152 65.67 3.53 -24.00
CA LEU A 152 64.58 4.49 -23.85
C LEU A 152 65.10 5.88 -23.45
N LEU A 153 66.08 5.96 -22.56
CA LEU A 153 66.70 7.23 -22.15
C LEU A 153 67.52 7.87 -23.27
N VAL A 154 68.30 7.08 -24.02
CA VAL A 154 69.03 7.57 -25.19
C VAL A 154 68.05 8.03 -26.27
N GLY A 155 67.01 7.24 -26.55
CA GLY A 155 65.97 7.61 -27.51
C GLY A 155 65.25 8.91 -27.12
N LEU A 156 64.88 9.05 -25.85
CA LEU A 156 64.32 10.28 -25.31
C LEU A 156 65.28 11.46 -25.49
N SER A 157 66.55 11.31 -25.09
CA SER A 157 67.56 12.37 -25.16
C SER A 157 67.85 12.81 -26.60
N VAL A 158 67.90 11.87 -27.56
CA VAL A 158 68.10 12.18 -28.99
C VAL A 158 66.89 12.90 -29.57
N TYR A 159 65.68 12.54 -29.15
CA TYR A 159 64.46 13.19 -29.60
C TYR A 159 64.33 14.61 -29.03
N THR A 160 64.48 14.78 -27.72
CA THR A 160 64.31 16.08 -27.04
C THR A 160 65.44 17.07 -27.33
N SER A 161 66.65 16.59 -27.65
CA SER A 161 67.75 17.46 -28.10
C SER A 161 67.58 18.02 -29.52
N GLY A 162 66.52 17.64 -30.24
CA GLY A 162 66.28 18.09 -31.62
C GLY A 162 67.24 17.51 -32.65
N LEU A 163 68.02 16.49 -32.27
CA LEU A 163 69.03 15.86 -33.13
C LEU A 163 68.40 15.05 -34.28
N LEU A 164 67.13 14.65 -34.12
CA LEU A 164 66.28 14.04 -35.15
C LEU A 164 65.00 14.84 -35.31
N THR A 165 64.75 15.41 -36.50
CA THR A 165 63.51 16.14 -36.84
C THR A 165 62.41 15.19 -37.32
N ILE A 166 62.10 14.16 -36.51
CA ILE A 166 61.06 13.18 -36.81
C ILE A 166 59.81 13.57 -36.02
N THR A 167 58.67 13.72 -36.68
CA THR A 167 57.38 13.86 -35.99
C THR A 167 56.85 12.49 -35.61
N LEU A 168 56.57 12.28 -34.33
CA LEU A 168 56.00 11.03 -33.85
C LEU A 168 54.53 10.90 -34.25
N PRO A 169 54.04 9.68 -34.52
CA PRO A 169 52.63 9.45 -34.80
C PRO A 169 51.76 9.92 -33.61
N LEU A 170 50.57 10.44 -33.91
CA LEU A 170 49.63 11.02 -32.93
C LEU A 170 50.11 12.31 -32.25
N ASN A 171 51.12 13.00 -32.78
CA ASN A 171 51.73 14.20 -32.18
C ASN A 171 52.22 13.97 -30.73
N LEU A 172 52.65 12.75 -30.40
CA LEU A 172 53.20 12.45 -29.08
C LEU A 172 54.54 13.19 -28.86
N ASP A 173 54.73 13.76 -27.68
CA ASP A 173 56.03 14.26 -27.25
C ASP A 173 56.96 13.10 -26.84
N GLY A 174 58.27 13.38 -26.77
CA GLY A 174 59.26 12.34 -26.46
C GLY A 174 59.04 11.71 -25.09
N TYR A 175 58.59 12.51 -24.13
CA TYR A 175 58.31 12.07 -22.77
C TYR A 175 57.07 11.16 -22.70
N SER A 176 55.98 11.45 -23.43
CA SER A 176 54.82 10.53 -23.50
C SER A 176 55.19 9.19 -24.12
N LEU A 177 56.00 9.18 -25.18
CA LEU A 177 56.46 7.92 -25.78
C LEU A 177 57.32 7.11 -24.80
N TYR A 178 58.24 7.77 -24.08
CA TYR A 178 59.01 7.15 -23.02
C TYR A 178 58.09 6.57 -21.93
N ALA A 179 57.09 7.32 -21.49
CA ALA A 179 56.13 6.90 -20.47
C ALA A 179 55.36 5.65 -20.91
N VAL A 180 54.82 5.63 -22.13
CA VAL A 180 54.05 4.50 -22.68
C VAL A 180 54.90 3.23 -22.75
N LEU A 181 56.11 3.32 -23.32
CA LEU A 181 56.99 2.15 -23.48
C LEU A 181 57.48 1.65 -22.12
N THR A 182 57.89 2.55 -21.22
CA THR A 182 58.33 2.17 -19.87
C THR A 182 57.18 1.54 -19.08
N ALA A 183 55.96 2.05 -19.20
CA ALA A 183 54.78 1.49 -18.55
C ALA A 183 54.48 0.08 -19.10
N LEU A 184 54.52 -0.09 -20.42
CA LEU A 184 54.32 -1.39 -21.06
C LEU A 184 55.33 -2.43 -20.56
N PHE A 185 56.63 -2.10 -20.56
CA PHE A 185 57.65 -3.02 -20.07
C PHE A 185 57.50 -3.32 -18.57
N THR A 186 57.09 -2.34 -17.78
CA THR A 186 56.82 -2.52 -16.35
C THR A 186 55.64 -3.46 -16.12
N VAL A 187 54.55 -3.27 -16.86
CA VAL A 187 53.38 -4.16 -16.83
C VAL A 187 53.78 -5.57 -17.22
N VAL A 188 54.54 -5.76 -18.32
CA VAL A 188 55.01 -7.09 -18.73
C VAL A 188 55.89 -7.74 -17.66
N ALA A 189 56.78 -6.99 -17.02
CA ALA A 189 57.63 -7.49 -15.95
C ALA A 189 56.83 -7.96 -14.73
N LEU A 190 55.80 -7.20 -14.33
CA LEU A 190 54.88 -7.56 -13.25
C LEU A 190 53.99 -8.75 -13.62
N LEU A 191 53.43 -8.78 -14.84
CA LEU A 191 52.57 -9.85 -15.33
C LEU A 191 53.33 -11.18 -15.49
N ARG A 192 54.60 -11.14 -15.90
CA ARG A 192 55.44 -12.36 -16.01
C ARG A 192 55.79 -12.94 -14.64
N ASN A 193 55.84 -12.11 -13.60
CA ASN A 193 56.21 -12.51 -12.24
C ASN A 193 55.03 -12.43 -11.26
N GLN A 194 53.80 -12.69 -11.74
CA GLN A 194 52.57 -12.50 -10.97
C GLN A 194 52.52 -13.24 -9.63
N THR A 195 53.16 -14.40 -9.50
CA THR A 195 53.18 -15.16 -8.23
C THR A 195 53.93 -14.43 -7.11
N ALA A 196 54.87 -13.55 -7.46
CA ALA A 196 55.63 -12.75 -6.50
C ALA A 196 54.86 -11.49 -6.03
N VAL A 197 53.86 -11.04 -6.80
CA VAL A 197 53.10 -9.81 -6.56
C VAL A 197 51.83 -10.10 -5.75
N SER A 198 51.71 -9.48 -4.57
CA SER A 198 50.51 -9.65 -3.75
C SER A 198 49.31 -8.87 -4.31
N ASP A 199 48.10 -9.38 -4.06
CA ASP A 199 46.86 -8.70 -4.47
C ASP A 199 46.74 -7.30 -3.88
N HIS A 200 47.18 -7.13 -2.63
CA HIS A 200 47.22 -5.83 -1.95
C HIS A 200 48.05 -4.79 -2.69
N VAL A 201 49.19 -5.19 -3.25
CA VAL A 201 50.06 -4.27 -4.00
C VAL A 201 49.41 -3.88 -5.32
N LEU A 202 48.72 -4.81 -5.99
CA LEU A 202 48.04 -4.52 -7.25
C LEU A 202 46.88 -3.54 -7.07
N TRP A 203 45.98 -3.76 -6.11
CA TRP A 203 44.84 -2.86 -5.95
C TRP A 203 45.23 -1.52 -5.29
N LEU A 204 46.19 -1.49 -4.35
CA LEU A 204 46.68 -0.24 -3.76
C LEU A 204 47.49 0.58 -4.77
N GLY A 205 48.33 -0.09 -5.57
CA GLY A 205 49.05 0.53 -6.68
C GLY A 205 48.09 1.08 -7.73
N GLY A 206 47.02 0.34 -8.05
CA GLY A 206 45.94 0.80 -8.92
C GLY A 206 45.26 2.07 -8.42
N ILE A 207 44.86 2.13 -7.14
CA ILE A 207 44.27 3.34 -6.54
C ILE A 207 45.25 4.52 -6.58
N ALA A 208 46.53 4.28 -6.27
CA ALA A 208 47.55 5.32 -6.31
C ALA A 208 47.74 5.89 -7.73
N ILE A 209 47.79 5.01 -8.75
CA ILE A 209 47.86 5.42 -10.15
C ILE A 209 46.62 6.23 -10.54
N VAL A 210 45.42 5.78 -10.17
CA VAL A 210 44.16 6.51 -10.42
C VAL A 210 44.19 7.90 -9.81
N GLY A 211 44.60 8.03 -8.55
CA GLY A 211 44.73 9.31 -7.86
C GLY A 211 45.74 10.24 -8.55
N LEU A 212 46.89 9.71 -8.95
CA LEU A 212 47.92 10.49 -9.65
C LEU A 212 47.45 10.93 -11.04
N LEU A 213 46.86 10.03 -11.85
CA LEU A 213 46.32 10.38 -13.16
C LEU A 213 45.23 11.46 -13.05
N THR A 214 44.41 11.41 -12.00
CA THR A 214 43.37 12.43 -11.72
C THR A 214 43.98 13.80 -11.43
N LEU A 215 45.14 13.85 -10.77
CA LEU A 215 45.84 15.09 -10.43
C LEU A 215 46.69 15.64 -11.58
N LEU A 216 47.20 14.78 -12.46
CA LEU A 216 48.16 15.14 -13.50
C LEU A 216 47.54 15.45 -14.86
N ILE A 217 46.38 14.88 -15.16
CA ILE A 217 45.71 15.14 -16.44
C ILE A 217 44.77 16.34 -16.25
N PRO A 218 45.01 17.48 -16.93
CA PRO A 218 44.17 18.67 -16.82
C PRO A 218 42.84 18.42 -17.52
N ALA A 219 41.84 17.92 -16.79
CA ALA A 219 40.53 17.60 -17.35
C ALA A 219 39.74 18.83 -17.84
N GLY A 220 40.11 20.04 -17.40
CA GLY A 220 39.50 21.30 -17.84
C GLY A 220 40.02 21.85 -19.17
N ASP A 221 40.98 21.19 -19.82
CA ASP A 221 41.51 21.60 -21.12
C ASP A 221 40.50 21.32 -22.25
N PRO A 222 40.06 22.35 -23.01
CA PRO A 222 39.01 22.23 -24.04
C PRO A 222 39.36 21.31 -25.22
N GLU A 223 40.64 21.02 -25.49
CA GLU A 223 41.00 20.28 -26.71
C GLU A 223 40.84 18.76 -26.62
N ASN A 224 40.89 18.13 -25.43
CA ASN A 224 40.52 16.71 -25.16
C ASN A 224 40.84 16.20 -23.73
N GLY A 225 41.13 17.07 -22.75
CA GLY A 225 41.68 16.67 -21.44
C GLY A 225 40.81 15.67 -20.66
N ALA A 226 39.49 15.88 -20.62
CA ALA A 226 38.55 15.00 -19.95
C ALA A 226 38.49 13.58 -20.55
N ARG A 227 38.52 13.47 -21.89
CA ARG A 227 38.50 12.17 -22.59
C ARG A 227 39.77 11.37 -22.36
N LEU A 228 40.93 12.05 -22.33
CA LEU A 228 42.20 11.42 -22.00
C LEU A 228 42.21 10.90 -20.56
N LEU A 229 41.66 11.67 -19.62
CA LEU A 229 41.49 11.23 -18.24
C LEU A 229 40.60 9.97 -18.19
N LEU A 230 39.40 10.00 -18.78
CA LEU A 230 38.51 8.84 -18.79
C LEU A 230 39.13 7.61 -19.46
N ALA A 231 39.85 7.78 -20.58
CA ALA A 231 40.51 6.67 -21.26
C ALA A 231 41.62 6.03 -20.40
N THR A 232 42.45 6.85 -19.75
CA THR A 232 43.51 6.33 -18.87
C THR A 232 42.93 5.68 -17.61
N GLN A 233 41.85 6.22 -17.04
CA GLN A 233 41.08 5.58 -15.97
C GLN A 233 40.47 4.25 -16.42
N ALA A 234 39.93 4.18 -17.64
CA ALA A 234 39.39 2.94 -18.21
C ALA A 234 40.45 1.84 -18.25
N ILE A 235 41.65 2.15 -18.72
CA ILE A 235 42.77 1.20 -18.83
C ILE A 235 43.10 0.61 -17.47
N VAL A 236 43.17 1.43 -16.42
CA VAL A 236 43.51 0.96 -15.06
C VAL A 236 42.38 0.13 -14.48
N TRP A 237 41.13 0.61 -14.51
CA TRP A 237 40.00 -0.08 -13.88
C TRP A 237 39.58 -1.35 -14.60
N VAL A 238 39.55 -1.34 -15.94
CA VAL A 238 39.29 -2.55 -16.75
C VAL A 238 40.46 -3.52 -16.64
N GLY A 239 41.70 -3.02 -16.58
CA GLY A 239 42.89 -3.84 -16.33
C GLY A 239 42.84 -4.56 -14.98
N LEU A 240 42.50 -3.85 -13.90
CA LEU A 240 42.30 -4.44 -12.57
C LEU A 240 41.15 -5.46 -12.57
N SER A 241 40.08 -5.20 -13.31
CA SER A 241 38.96 -6.13 -13.48
C SER A 241 39.37 -7.42 -14.16
N GLY A 242 40.15 -7.32 -15.25
CA GLY A 242 40.72 -8.48 -15.93
C GLY A 242 41.67 -9.27 -15.04
N LEU A 243 42.50 -8.59 -14.25
CA LEU A 243 43.39 -9.23 -13.28
C LEU A 243 42.61 -9.91 -12.14
N ALA A 244 41.52 -9.32 -11.65
CA ALA A 244 40.67 -9.94 -10.65
C ALA A 244 40.11 -11.27 -11.16
N VAL A 245 39.57 -11.26 -12.39
CA VAL A 245 38.99 -12.42 -13.08
C VAL A 245 40.04 -13.48 -13.42
N TYR A 246 41.25 -13.08 -13.82
CA TYR A 246 42.35 -13.97 -14.18
C TYR A 246 42.98 -14.63 -12.95
N ARG A 247 43.21 -13.87 -11.87
CA ARG A 247 43.81 -14.37 -10.62
C ARG A 247 42.82 -15.04 -9.68
N ALA A 248 41.53 -15.02 -10.03
CA ALA A 248 40.43 -15.40 -9.15
C ALA A 248 40.50 -14.70 -7.77
N SER A 249 40.87 -13.41 -7.73
CA SER A 249 41.09 -12.67 -6.48
C SER A 249 39.88 -11.83 -6.08
N PRO A 250 39.21 -12.17 -4.96
CA PRO A 250 38.08 -11.37 -4.49
C PRO A 250 38.47 -9.99 -3.96
N SER A 251 39.70 -9.85 -3.46
CA SER A 251 40.19 -8.57 -2.94
C SER A 251 40.37 -7.54 -4.04
N ILE A 252 40.90 -7.95 -5.20
CA ILE A 252 41.01 -7.08 -6.39
C ILE A 252 39.63 -6.84 -6.98
N ALA A 253 38.77 -7.86 -7.05
CA ALA A 253 37.41 -7.74 -7.58
C ALA A 253 36.60 -6.65 -6.84
N GLY A 254 36.67 -6.62 -5.51
CA GLY A 254 36.00 -5.59 -4.70
C GLY A 254 36.46 -4.18 -5.04
N THR A 255 37.78 -3.95 -5.08
CA THR A 255 38.36 -2.64 -5.41
C THR A 255 38.11 -2.25 -6.85
N ALA A 256 38.20 -3.18 -7.80
CA ALA A 256 38.00 -2.92 -9.21
C ALA A 256 36.54 -2.53 -9.51
N VAL A 257 35.57 -3.13 -8.83
CA VAL A 257 34.15 -2.84 -9.04
C VAL A 257 33.70 -1.59 -8.27
N LEU A 258 34.09 -1.41 -7.00
CA LEU A 258 33.64 -0.27 -6.19
C LEU A 258 34.49 0.99 -6.40
N GLY A 259 35.78 0.83 -6.67
CA GLY A 259 36.74 1.92 -6.82
C GLY A 259 36.35 2.98 -7.87
N PRO A 260 35.92 2.59 -9.10
CA PRO A 260 35.48 3.57 -10.10
C PRO A 260 34.27 4.40 -9.67
N TRP A 261 33.33 3.78 -8.94
CA TRP A 261 32.17 4.49 -8.38
C TRP A 261 32.57 5.41 -7.21
N VAL A 262 33.53 5.00 -6.36
CA VAL A 262 34.09 5.86 -5.30
C VAL A 262 34.81 7.06 -5.91
N TRP A 263 35.58 6.84 -6.99
CA TRP A 263 36.25 7.90 -7.73
C TRP A 263 35.25 8.95 -8.24
N LEU A 264 34.13 8.50 -8.80
CA LEU A 264 33.05 9.39 -9.24
C LEU A 264 32.40 10.22 -8.10
N LEU A 265 32.29 9.68 -6.87
CA LEU A 265 31.77 10.43 -5.72
C LEU A 265 32.63 11.63 -5.29
N LEU A 266 33.94 11.59 -5.58
CA LEU A 266 34.84 12.69 -5.26
C LEU A 266 34.45 13.96 -6.03
N PHE A 267 33.91 13.81 -7.23
CA PHE A 267 33.40 14.91 -8.05
C PHE A 267 31.98 15.33 -7.69
N ALA A 268 31.17 14.40 -7.16
CA ALA A 268 29.77 14.65 -6.78
C ALA A 268 29.64 15.52 -5.52
N THR A 269 30.62 15.43 -4.61
CA THR A 269 30.61 16.12 -3.30
C THR A 269 31.34 17.48 -3.33
N ASP A 270 31.78 17.90 -4.52
CA ASP A 270 32.74 18.99 -4.73
C ASP A 270 33.95 18.86 -3.78
N ALA A 271 34.33 17.62 -3.44
CA ALA A 271 35.45 17.35 -2.54
C ALA A 271 36.78 17.73 -3.18
N ASP A 272 36.85 17.75 -4.51
CA ASP A 272 37.94 18.34 -5.29
C ASP A 272 38.16 19.81 -4.89
N SER A 273 37.10 20.62 -4.80
CA SER A 273 37.16 22.04 -4.40
C SER A 273 37.60 22.27 -2.95
N ARG A 274 37.43 21.26 -2.08
CA ARG A 274 37.73 21.33 -0.63
C ARG A 274 39.06 20.68 -0.27
N LEU A 275 39.50 19.67 -1.01
CA LEU A 275 40.79 19.01 -0.84
C LEU A 275 41.91 19.73 -1.62
N VAL A 276 41.56 20.42 -2.71
CA VAL A 276 42.45 21.21 -3.54
C VAL A 276 41.80 22.57 -3.77
N SER A 277 42.40 23.65 -3.28
CA SER A 277 41.87 25.01 -3.46
C SER A 277 41.52 25.29 -4.93
N ALA A 278 40.32 25.85 -5.15
CA ALA A 278 39.59 26.02 -6.42
C ALA A 278 40.36 26.59 -7.64
N ASP A 279 41.58 27.09 -7.47
CA ASP A 279 42.33 27.76 -8.53
C ASP A 279 43.30 26.86 -9.31
N PHE A 280 43.40 25.56 -9.00
CA PHE A 280 44.49 24.75 -9.59
C PHE A 280 44.13 23.78 -10.72
N ILE A 281 42.99 23.07 -10.75
CA ILE A 281 42.48 22.36 -11.97
C ILE A 281 40.95 22.14 -11.85
N PRO A 282 40.08 22.82 -12.61
CA PRO A 282 38.66 22.46 -12.68
C PRO A 282 38.48 21.14 -13.45
N ILE A 283 37.92 20.11 -12.82
CA ILE A 283 37.56 18.86 -13.50
C ILE A 283 36.16 19.02 -14.08
N SER A 284 36.10 19.31 -15.38
CA SER A 284 34.86 19.39 -16.15
C SER A 284 34.79 18.19 -17.08
N ILE A 285 33.87 17.26 -16.84
CA ILE A 285 33.62 16.12 -17.72
C ILE A 285 32.33 16.41 -18.48
N ASP A 286 32.39 16.33 -19.81
CA ASP A 286 31.21 16.48 -20.65
C ASP A 286 30.14 15.42 -20.33
N GLU A 287 28.89 15.81 -20.46
CA GLU A 287 27.73 14.99 -20.10
C GLU A 287 27.67 13.65 -20.86
N LEU A 288 28.03 13.65 -22.15
CA LEU A 288 28.07 12.44 -22.97
C LEU A 288 29.23 11.53 -22.59
N ASP A 289 30.39 12.12 -22.31
CA ASP A 289 31.59 11.40 -21.91
C ASP A 289 31.38 10.73 -20.53
N LEU A 290 30.71 11.42 -19.59
CA LEU A 290 30.33 10.83 -18.30
C LEU A 290 29.27 9.73 -18.45
N PHE A 291 28.28 9.91 -19.34
CA PHE A 291 27.31 8.86 -19.66
C PHE A 291 27.99 7.60 -20.22
N ALA A 292 28.92 7.76 -21.17
CA ALA A 292 29.68 6.66 -21.75
C ALA A 292 30.54 5.95 -20.69
N TRP A 293 31.18 6.73 -19.81
CA TRP A 293 31.96 6.20 -18.69
C TRP A 293 31.12 5.36 -17.73
N MET A 294 30.00 5.90 -17.22
CA MET A 294 29.12 5.17 -16.31
C MET A 294 28.51 3.92 -16.95
N SER A 295 28.23 3.95 -18.26
CA SER A 295 27.78 2.78 -19.02
C SER A 295 28.86 1.69 -19.08
N LEU A 296 30.11 2.06 -19.30
CA LEU A 296 31.25 1.15 -19.22
C LEU A 296 31.38 0.52 -17.83
N LEU A 297 31.19 1.31 -16.76
CA LEU A 297 31.24 0.80 -15.38
C LEU A 297 30.18 -0.26 -15.10
N ILE A 298 28.95 -0.12 -15.63
CA ILE A 298 27.91 -1.14 -15.49
C ILE A 298 28.34 -2.45 -16.16
N VAL A 299 28.86 -2.39 -17.39
CA VAL A 299 29.34 -3.57 -18.13
C VAL A 299 30.50 -4.24 -17.40
N GLN A 300 31.47 -3.45 -16.96
CA GLN A 300 32.63 -3.89 -16.18
C GLN A 300 32.22 -4.55 -14.86
N GLN A 301 31.27 -3.95 -14.14
CA GLN A 301 30.71 -4.47 -12.89
C GLN A 301 30.05 -5.84 -13.11
N ILE A 302 29.19 -5.98 -14.13
CA ILE A 302 28.54 -7.26 -14.45
C ILE A 302 29.59 -8.33 -14.80
N TRP A 303 30.59 -7.97 -15.60
CA TRP A 303 31.66 -8.89 -16.02
C TRP A 303 32.43 -9.49 -14.84
N VAL A 304 32.88 -8.65 -13.89
CA VAL A 304 33.61 -9.12 -12.70
C VAL A 304 32.70 -9.91 -11.77
N ASN A 305 31.46 -9.45 -11.58
CA ASN A 305 30.51 -10.07 -10.66
C ASN A 305 30.06 -11.47 -11.10
N ILE A 306 30.06 -11.79 -12.40
CA ILE A 306 29.78 -13.16 -12.87
C ILE A 306 30.72 -14.19 -12.25
N ARG A 307 31.98 -13.83 -11.95
CA ARG A 307 32.96 -14.74 -11.32
C ARG A 307 33.11 -14.56 -9.81
N HIS A 308 33.01 -13.33 -9.31
CA HIS A 308 33.34 -13.00 -7.92
C HIS A 308 32.19 -12.39 -7.12
N GLY A 309 31.00 -12.27 -7.71
CA GLY A 309 29.87 -11.54 -7.14
C GLY A 309 29.30 -12.13 -5.85
N GLU A 310 29.54 -13.42 -5.58
CA GLU A 310 29.11 -14.07 -4.33
C GLU A 310 30.03 -13.81 -3.14
N VAL A 311 31.23 -13.28 -3.39
CA VAL A 311 32.20 -13.05 -2.32
C VAL A 311 31.77 -11.85 -1.47
N GLY A 312 31.69 -12.06 -0.17
CA GLY A 312 31.41 -11.01 0.81
C GLY A 312 32.66 -10.17 1.09
N LEU A 313 32.55 -8.85 0.97
CA LEU A 313 33.63 -7.93 1.36
C LEU A 313 33.63 -7.69 2.86
N ASN A 314 34.81 -7.79 3.49
CA ASN A 314 34.97 -7.58 4.92
C ASN A 314 35.34 -6.11 5.21
N LEU A 315 34.36 -5.22 5.10
CA LEU A 315 34.56 -3.77 5.25
C LEU A 315 34.81 -3.34 6.72
N ALA A 316 34.36 -4.13 7.71
CA ALA A 316 34.29 -3.71 9.11
C ALA A 316 35.32 -4.35 10.05
N ALA A 317 36.22 -5.22 9.57
CA ALA A 317 37.12 -6.00 10.44
C ALA A 317 38.14 -5.16 11.24
N ARG A 318 38.32 -3.86 10.95
CA ARG A 318 39.33 -3.00 11.59
C ARG A 318 38.79 -1.68 12.18
N LEU A 319 37.49 -1.43 12.09
CA LEU A 319 36.85 -0.24 12.67
C LEU A 319 36.21 -0.61 14.01
N VAL A 320 36.88 -0.24 15.10
CA VAL A 320 36.43 -0.48 16.49
C VAL A 320 35.09 0.25 16.70
N GLY A 321 34.04 -0.48 17.10
CA GLY A 321 32.69 0.06 17.39
C GLY A 321 31.60 -0.24 16.35
N PHE A 322 31.96 -0.69 15.13
CA PHE A 322 31.01 -1.02 14.05
C PHE A 322 30.87 -2.53 13.79
N SER A 323 31.42 -3.38 14.66
CA SER A 323 31.45 -4.84 14.46
C SER A 323 30.06 -5.49 14.44
N GLU A 324 29.11 -4.99 15.23
CA GLU A 324 27.74 -5.53 15.27
C GLU A 324 26.94 -5.14 14.02
N VAL A 325 27.04 -3.88 13.59
CA VAL A 325 26.43 -3.40 12.33
C VAL A 325 27.06 -4.09 11.13
N GLY A 326 28.38 -4.26 11.13
CA GLY A 326 29.11 -5.00 10.10
C GLY A 326 28.75 -6.48 10.06
N ALA A 327 28.55 -7.12 11.22
CA ALA A 327 28.09 -8.50 11.29
C ALA A 327 26.67 -8.65 10.73
N ARG A 328 25.73 -7.78 11.13
CA ARG A 328 24.36 -7.78 10.59
C ARG A 328 24.32 -7.49 9.08
N PHE A 329 25.16 -6.56 8.60
CA PHE A 329 25.29 -6.24 7.18
C PHE A 329 25.82 -7.44 6.37
N ARG A 330 26.78 -8.19 6.92
CA ARG A 330 27.29 -9.43 6.33
C ARG A 330 26.22 -10.54 6.34
N ASP A 331 25.56 -10.75 7.46
CA ASP A 331 24.58 -11.83 7.65
C ASP A 331 23.31 -11.60 6.79
N SER A 332 22.99 -10.35 6.45
CA SER A 332 21.90 -9.99 5.53
C SER A 332 22.15 -10.41 4.07
N GLY A 333 23.39 -10.74 3.70
CA GLY A 333 23.82 -11.00 2.32
C GLY A 333 24.06 -9.73 1.49
N LEU A 334 23.87 -8.53 2.04
CA LEU A 334 24.13 -7.25 1.36
C LEU A 334 25.62 -7.00 1.11
N ALA A 335 26.51 -7.56 1.94
CA ALA A 335 27.95 -7.44 1.77
C ALA A 335 28.52 -8.23 0.59
N LYS A 336 27.72 -9.07 -0.08
CA LYS A 336 28.12 -9.76 -1.32
C LYS A 336 28.35 -8.73 -2.42
N LEU A 337 29.42 -8.91 -3.20
CA LEU A 337 29.82 -7.95 -4.22
C LEU A 337 28.70 -7.65 -5.24
N TRP A 338 27.90 -8.63 -5.64
CA TRP A 338 26.70 -8.42 -6.48
C TRP A 338 25.76 -7.34 -5.90
N ASN A 339 25.33 -7.51 -4.65
CA ASN A 339 24.35 -6.62 -4.00
C ASN A 339 24.98 -5.28 -3.62
N LEU A 340 26.20 -5.31 -3.07
CA LEU A 340 26.90 -4.10 -2.63
C LEU A 340 27.19 -3.19 -3.81
N SER A 341 27.70 -3.74 -4.92
CA SER A 341 27.98 -2.95 -6.11
C SER A 341 26.71 -2.36 -6.70
N PHE A 342 25.59 -3.10 -6.76
CA PHE A 342 24.31 -2.55 -7.22
C PHE A 342 23.84 -1.36 -6.38
N LEU A 343 23.76 -1.53 -5.06
CA LEU A 343 23.31 -0.49 -4.14
C LEU A 343 24.22 0.74 -4.24
N PHE A 344 25.53 0.53 -4.30
CA PHE A 344 26.49 1.60 -4.38
C PHE A 344 26.36 2.37 -5.70
N SER A 345 26.27 1.70 -6.85
CA SER A 345 26.07 2.35 -8.16
C SER A 345 24.80 3.22 -8.20
N VAL A 346 23.70 2.76 -7.59
CA VAL A 346 22.46 3.56 -7.50
C VAL A 346 22.68 4.83 -6.68
N VAL A 347 23.32 4.73 -5.51
CA VAL A 347 23.61 5.88 -4.64
C VAL A 347 24.54 6.87 -5.31
N VAL A 348 25.61 6.38 -5.95
CA VAL A 348 26.57 7.23 -6.66
C VAL A 348 25.92 7.93 -7.83
N THR A 349 25.10 7.22 -8.61
CA THR A 349 24.35 7.84 -9.73
C THR A 349 23.44 8.95 -9.19
N TRP A 350 22.67 8.70 -8.13
CA TRP A 350 21.84 9.73 -7.51
C TRP A 350 22.63 10.95 -7.03
N ALA A 351 23.82 10.75 -6.44
CA ALA A 351 24.66 11.84 -5.95
C ALA A 351 25.24 12.73 -7.08
N ILE A 352 25.51 12.15 -8.25
CA ILE A 352 26.13 12.85 -9.39
C ILE A 352 25.12 13.63 -10.22
N VAL A 353 23.88 13.15 -10.31
CA VAL A 353 22.89 13.70 -11.23
C VAL A 353 22.55 15.14 -10.87
N ARG A 354 22.99 16.06 -11.73
CA ARG A 354 22.70 17.50 -11.71
C ARG A 354 22.79 18.06 -13.14
N PRO A 355 22.15 19.20 -13.45
CA PRO A 355 22.31 19.87 -14.75
C PRO A 355 23.79 20.14 -15.05
N GLY A 356 24.24 19.89 -16.29
CA GLY A 356 25.65 20.03 -16.67
C GLY A 356 26.50 18.78 -16.42
N ALA A 357 25.99 17.76 -15.71
CA ALA A 357 26.74 16.53 -15.39
C ALA A 357 26.26 15.29 -16.15
N LEU A 358 24.95 15.03 -16.16
CA LEU A 358 24.39 13.83 -16.82
C LEU A 358 23.09 14.17 -17.57
N PRO A 359 22.95 13.77 -18.84
CA PRO A 359 21.75 14.08 -19.62
C PRO A 359 20.60 13.13 -19.26
N MET A 360 19.36 13.54 -19.52
CA MET A 360 18.17 12.79 -19.07
C MET A 360 18.10 11.35 -19.61
N TYR A 361 18.39 11.16 -20.90
CA TYR A 361 18.45 9.83 -21.50
C TYR A 361 19.60 8.99 -20.92
N GLY A 362 20.72 9.63 -20.56
CA GLY A 362 21.85 8.96 -19.93
C GLY A 362 21.49 8.42 -18.55
N LEU A 363 20.82 9.24 -17.74
CA LEU A 363 20.30 8.86 -16.42
C LEU A 363 19.37 7.63 -16.47
N VAL A 364 18.36 7.69 -17.33
CA VAL A 364 17.39 6.60 -17.51
C VAL A 364 18.08 5.32 -17.99
N THR A 365 19.03 5.45 -18.94
CA THR A 365 19.75 4.30 -19.51
C THR A 365 20.68 3.64 -18.49
N ILE A 366 21.42 4.43 -17.70
CA ILE A 366 22.33 3.91 -16.66
C ILE A 366 21.55 3.14 -15.59
N LEU A 367 20.54 3.77 -14.99
CA LEU A 367 19.77 3.12 -13.93
C LEU A 367 18.88 1.99 -14.46
N GLY A 368 18.26 2.15 -15.63
CA GLY A 368 17.49 1.10 -16.28
C GLY A 368 18.37 -0.10 -16.65
N GLY A 369 19.52 0.16 -17.27
CA GLY A 369 20.53 -0.85 -17.62
C GLY A 369 21.09 -1.59 -16.41
N LEU A 370 21.29 -0.89 -15.28
CA LEU A 370 21.71 -1.52 -14.03
C LEU A 370 20.64 -2.50 -13.51
N LEU A 371 19.36 -2.11 -13.45
CA LEU A 371 18.29 -3.00 -12.99
C LEU A 371 18.08 -4.20 -13.93
N ILE A 372 17.98 -3.94 -15.23
CA ILE A 372 17.76 -4.98 -16.26
C ILE A 372 18.95 -5.95 -16.30
N GLY A 373 20.18 -5.42 -16.27
CA GLY A 373 21.40 -6.22 -16.27
C GLY A 373 21.47 -7.18 -15.08
N HIS A 374 21.14 -6.70 -13.88
CA HIS A 374 21.08 -7.56 -12.69
C HIS A 374 19.92 -8.57 -12.77
N ALA A 375 18.74 -8.16 -13.26
CA ALA A 375 17.61 -9.07 -13.47
C ALA A 375 17.94 -10.21 -14.45
N LEU A 376 18.64 -9.91 -15.55
CA LEU A 376 19.13 -10.91 -16.50
C LEU A 376 20.12 -11.89 -15.85
N MET A 377 21.02 -11.40 -14.99
CA MET A 377 21.96 -12.29 -14.28
C MET A 377 21.26 -13.19 -13.26
N VAL A 378 20.14 -12.75 -12.68
CA VAL A 378 19.27 -13.62 -11.86
C VAL A 378 18.59 -14.68 -12.74
N TYR A 379 18.12 -14.30 -13.93
CA TYR A 379 17.52 -15.22 -14.90
C TYR A 379 18.50 -16.28 -15.41
N PHE A 380 19.76 -15.91 -15.67
CA PHE A 380 20.83 -16.85 -16.06
C PHE A 380 21.48 -17.58 -14.89
N GLU A 381 20.92 -17.48 -13.67
CA GLU A 381 21.42 -18.13 -12.45
C GLU A 381 22.86 -17.79 -12.07
N ARG A 382 23.41 -16.69 -12.60
CA ARG A 382 24.73 -16.16 -12.23
C ARG A 382 24.67 -15.24 -11.01
N HIS A 383 23.46 -14.82 -10.63
CA HIS A 383 23.20 -13.99 -9.48
C HIS A 383 22.14 -14.64 -8.57
N LEU A 384 22.56 -15.16 -7.42
CA LEU A 384 21.68 -15.66 -6.35
C LEU A 384 21.12 -14.54 -5.46
N GLY A 385 20.85 -13.38 -6.05
CA GLY A 385 20.48 -12.14 -5.36
C GLY A 385 19.13 -12.20 -4.67
N LYS A 386 18.76 -11.04 -4.11
CA LYS A 386 17.48 -10.78 -3.44
C LYS A 386 16.63 -9.84 -4.31
N PRO A 387 15.78 -10.35 -5.21
CA PRO A 387 15.09 -9.53 -6.21
C PRO A 387 14.20 -8.44 -5.61
N GLN A 388 13.50 -8.71 -4.49
CA GLN A 388 12.71 -7.70 -3.79
C GLN A 388 13.58 -6.56 -3.28
N THR A 389 14.70 -6.86 -2.62
CA THR A 389 15.64 -5.83 -2.15
C THR A 389 16.15 -4.96 -3.31
N LEU A 390 16.59 -5.57 -4.42
CA LEU A 390 17.12 -4.85 -5.60
C LEU A 390 16.07 -3.89 -6.18
N MET A 391 14.88 -4.40 -6.47
CA MET A 391 13.80 -3.60 -7.04
C MET A 391 13.27 -2.54 -6.05
N THR A 392 13.29 -2.80 -4.72
CA THR A 392 12.85 -1.83 -3.71
C THR A 392 13.78 -0.64 -3.66
N PHE A 393 15.08 -0.92 -3.54
CA PHE A 393 16.10 0.11 -3.45
C PHE A 393 16.13 0.95 -4.73
N TRP A 394 16.17 0.29 -5.88
CA TRP A 394 16.11 0.97 -7.17
C TRP A 394 14.84 1.79 -7.34
N GLY A 395 13.68 1.22 -6.98
CA GLY A 395 12.39 1.89 -7.10
C GLY A 395 12.31 3.17 -6.28
N ILE A 396 12.86 3.20 -5.06
CA ILE A 396 12.92 4.42 -4.23
C ILE A 396 13.72 5.52 -4.93
N PHE A 397 14.91 5.23 -5.44
CA PHE A 397 15.73 6.22 -6.14
C PHE A 397 15.12 6.64 -7.48
N ALA A 398 14.48 5.71 -8.21
CA ALA A 398 13.74 6.04 -9.42
C ALA A 398 12.57 7.00 -9.12
N LEU A 399 11.85 6.83 -8.01
CA LEU A 399 10.82 7.78 -7.58
C LEU A 399 11.41 9.16 -7.23
N LEU A 400 12.52 9.21 -6.48
CA LEU A 400 13.19 10.46 -6.14
C LEU A 400 13.64 11.22 -7.40
N LEU A 401 14.30 10.53 -8.33
CA LEU A 401 14.77 11.12 -9.59
C LEU A 401 13.62 11.47 -10.53
N SER A 402 12.56 10.65 -10.57
CA SER A 402 11.36 10.95 -11.34
C SER A 402 10.59 12.15 -10.78
N TRP A 403 10.62 12.38 -9.47
CA TRP A 403 10.04 13.57 -8.85
C TRP A 403 10.80 14.84 -9.25
N THR A 404 12.13 14.78 -9.27
CA THR A 404 13.00 15.92 -9.59
C THR A 404 13.07 16.22 -11.09
N TYR A 405 13.24 15.18 -11.92
CA TYR A 405 13.58 15.30 -13.35
C TYR A 405 12.50 14.78 -14.30
N GLY A 406 11.43 14.18 -13.77
CA GLY A 406 10.29 13.69 -14.56
C GLY A 406 10.53 12.35 -15.27
N GLN A 407 9.83 12.17 -16.39
CA GLN A 407 9.91 11.01 -17.27
C GLN A 407 9.48 9.65 -16.66
N SER A 408 8.43 9.65 -15.85
CA SER A 408 7.89 8.48 -15.14
C SER A 408 7.71 7.22 -16.00
N SER A 409 7.30 7.35 -17.27
CA SER A 409 7.13 6.22 -18.19
C SER A 409 8.41 5.39 -18.43
N PHE A 410 9.59 6.00 -18.55
CA PHE A 410 10.82 5.25 -18.78
C PHE A 410 11.33 4.51 -17.53
N TRP A 411 11.13 5.11 -16.35
CA TRP A 411 11.38 4.45 -15.07
C TRP A 411 10.46 3.24 -14.89
N ALA A 412 9.17 3.43 -15.17
CA ALA A 412 8.17 2.37 -15.18
C ALA A 412 8.53 1.25 -16.17
N LEU A 413 8.98 1.57 -17.38
CA LEU A 413 9.38 0.59 -18.39
C LEU A 413 10.51 -0.31 -17.88
N SER A 414 11.57 0.30 -17.32
CA SER A 414 12.71 -0.41 -16.76
C SER A 414 12.29 -1.35 -15.62
N LEU A 415 11.39 -0.89 -14.76
CA LEU A 415 10.85 -1.66 -13.66
C LEU A 415 10.01 -2.85 -14.16
N VAL A 416 9.08 -2.63 -15.08
CA VAL A 416 8.18 -3.68 -15.60
C VAL A 416 8.97 -4.72 -16.40
N LEU A 417 9.92 -4.32 -17.23
CA LEU A 417 10.78 -5.23 -17.97
C LEU A 417 11.61 -6.11 -17.02
N SER A 418 12.25 -5.49 -16.03
CA SER A 418 13.03 -6.22 -15.02
C SER A 418 12.15 -7.16 -14.19
N SER A 419 10.95 -6.72 -13.81
CA SER A 419 9.97 -7.54 -13.11
C SER A 419 9.53 -8.74 -13.94
N ALA A 420 9.30 -8.56 -15.24
CA ALA A 420 8.93 -9.66 -16.14
C ALA A 420 10.05 -10.71 -16.22
N ILE A 421 11.32 -10.28 -16.33
CA ILE A 421 12.49 -11.16 -16.33
C ILE A 421 12.59 -11.93 -14.99
N LEU A 422 12.44 -11.24 -13.86
CA LEU A 422 12.51 -11.84 -12.52
C LEU A 422 11.35 -12.81 -12.25
N LEU A 423 10.15 -12.50 -12.73
CA LEU A 423 9.01 -13.40 -12.66
C LEU A 423 9.27 -14.67 -13.47
N LYS A 424 9.84 -14.54 -14.67
CA LYS A 424 10.21 -15.69 -15.49
C LYS A 424 11.30 -16.53 -14.84
N ALA A 425 12.30 -15.90 -14.23
CA ALA A 425 13.34 -16.59 -13.46
C ALA A 425 12.74 -17.38 -12.27
N SER A 426 11.78 -16.79 -11.57
CA SER A 426 11.08 -17.44 -10.46
C SER A 426 10.22 -18.64 -10.92
N GLU A 427 9.53 -18.51 -12.06
CA GLU A 427 8.80 -19.61 -12.69
C GLU A 427 9.70 -20.78 -13.06
N ASN A 428 10.85 -20.51 -13.68
CA ASN A 428 11.82 -21.55 -14.04
C ASN A 428 12.27 -22.33 -12.81
N ARG A 429 12.68 -21.63 -11.74
CA ARG A 429 13.08 -22.29 -10.48
C ARG A 429 11.97 -23.12 -9.85
N ARG A 430 10.72 -22.66 -9.95
CA ARG A 430 9.56 -23.44 -9.48
C ARG A 430 9.35 -24.70 -10.33
N ALA A 431 9.57 -24.62 -11.64
CA ALA A 431 9.53 -25.78 -12.53
C ALA A 431 10.65 -26.79 -12.23
N ASP A 432 11.82 -26.30 -11.81
CA ASP A 432 12.97 -27.11 -11.39
C ASP A 432 12.82 -27.72 -9.98
N GLY A 433 11.66 -27.54 -9.34
CA GLY A 433 11.31 -28.17 -8.06
C GLY A 433 11.59 -27.34 -6.81
N ALA A 434 11.91 -26.03 -6.94
CA ALA A 434 12.14 -25.17 -5.79
C ALA A 434 10.91 -25.08 -4.86
N THR A 435 11.14 -25.28 -3.57
CA THR A 435 10.11 -25.15 -2.54
C THR A 435 9.73 -23.69 -2.30
N GLU A 436 8.52 -23.45 -1.78
CA GLU A 436 8.07 -22.09 -1.43
C GLU A 436 9.01 -21.43 -0.40
N SER A 437 9.52 -22.21 0.56
CA SER A 437 10.51 -21.75 1.55
C SER A 437 11.81 -21.25 0.92
N GLU A 438 12.28 -21.89 -0.14
CA GLU A 438 13.47 -21.46 -0.88
C GLU A 438 13.20 -20.16 -1.63
N LEU A 439 12.04 -20.05 -2.28
CA LEU A 439 11.61 -18.82 -2.96
C LEU A 439 11.41 -17.64 -1.99
N ILE A 440 10.96 -17.91 -0.76
CA ILE A 440 10.88 -16.91 0.32
C ILE A 440 12.28 -16.45 0.72
N ARG A 441 13.19 -17.39 0.99
CA ARG A 441 14.58 -17.10 1.39
C ARG A 441 15.33 -16.29 0.34
N LEU A 442 15.07 -16.58 -0.94
CA LEU A 442 15.64 -15.88 -2.09
C LEU A 442 14.90 -14.59 -2.46
N GLU A 443 13.84 -14.21 -1.74
CA GLU A 443 13.01 -13.05 -2.07
C GLU A 443 12.44 -13.06 -3.51
N ALA A 444 12.21 -14.25 -4.07
CA ALA A 444 11.80 -14.44 -5.46
C ALA A 444 10.32 -14.79 -5.63
N LEU A 445 9.50 -14.71 -4.57
CA LEU A 445 8.08 -15.04 -4.64
C LEU A 445 7.33 -14.18 -5.70
N PRO A 446 6.68 -14.81 -6.71
CA PRO A 446 6.02 -14.08 -7.79
C PRO A 446 4.96 -13.09 -7.31
N GLY A 447 4.17 -13.47 -6.30
CA GLY A 447 3.13 -12.59 -5.74
C GLY A 447 3.69 -11.32 -5.11
N LYS A 448 4.82 -11.40 -4.40
CA LYS A 448 5.47 -10.22 -3.80
C LYS A 448 6.09 -9.32 -4.86
N LEU A 449 6.73 -9.91 -5.89
CA LEU A 449 7.30 -9.15 -7.01
C LEU A 449 6.22 -8.39 -7.79
N LEU A 450 5.09 -9.04 -8.09
CA LEU A 450 3.94 -8.39 -8.75
C LEU A 450 3.34 -7.26 -7.89
N THR A 451 3.16 -7.51 -6.59
CA THR A 451 2.65 -6.50 -5.64
C THR A 451 3.55 -5.26 -5.64
N MET A 452 4.86 -5.46 -5.63
CA MET A 452 5.82 -4.37 -5.58
C MET A 452 5.95 -3.63 -6.91
N MET A 453 5.97 -4.35 -8.04
CA MET A 453 5.90 -3.75 -9.37
C MET A 453 4.69 -2.83 -9.49
N MET A 454 3.49 -3.34 -9.15
CA MET A 454 2.27 -2.54 -9.21
C MET A 454 2.30 -1.38 -8.19
N GLY A 455 2.84 -1.58 -6.99
CA GLY A 455 2.98 -0.52 -5.98
C GLY A 455 3.86 0.66 -6.43
N PHE A 456 5.01 0.38 -7.04
CA PHE A 456 5.86 1.44 -7.62
C PHE A 456 5.21 2.08 -8.86
N MET A 457 4.52 1.30 -9.69
CA MET A 457 3.72 1.84 -10.80
C MET A 457 2.64 2.80 -10.31
N THR A 458 1.92 2.46 -9.24
CA THR A 458 0.96 3.35 -8.57
C THR A 458 1.63 4.66 -8.17
N ALA A 459 2.82 4.59 -7.57
CA ALA A 459 3.57 5.79 -7.16
C ALA A 459 3.94 6.67 -8.37
N PHE A 460 4.35 6.10 -9.51
CA PHE A 460 4.59 6.86 -10.74
C PHE A 460 3.34 7.60 -11.24
N PHE A 461 2.16 6.97 -11.21
CA PHE A 461 0.91 7.65 -11.55
C PHE A 461 0.52 8.72 -10.53
N VAL A 462 0.64 8.44 -9.23
CA VAL A 462 0.36 9.43 -8.17
C VAL A 462 1.24 10.65 -8.32
N MET A 463 2.54 10.48 -8.63
CA MET A 463 3.42 11.62 -8.88
C MET A 463 2.92 12.50 -10.03
N ILE A 464 2.45 11.90 -11.12
CA ILE A 464 1.84 12.66 -12.22
C ILE A 464 0.55 13.35 -11.76
N ALA A 465 -0.28 12.66 -10.98
CA ALA A 465 -1.52 13.21 -10.43
C ALA A 465 -1.28 14.45 -9.56
N LEU A 466 -0.17 14.48 -8.81
CA LEU A 466 0.24 15.61 -7.97
C LEU A 466 0.84 16.78 -8.75
N ASN A 467 1.21 16.58 -10.02
CA ASN A 467 1.82 17.59 -10.93
C ASN A 467 2.93 18.42 -10.25
N PRO A 468 4.03 17.81 -9.79
CA PRO A 468 5.13 18.52 -9.16
C PRO A 468 5.76 19.54 -10.12
N LEU A 469 6.16 20.69 -9.57
CA LEU A 469 6.94 21.69 -10.30
C LEU A 469 8.35 21.14 -10.54
N THR A 470 8.65 20.72 -11.78
CA THR A 470 10.00 20.31 -12.19
C THR A 470 10.87 21.56 -12.35
N VAL A 471 11.63 21.91 -11.31
CA VAL A 471 12.34 23.21 -11.22
C VAL A 471 13.68 23.22 -11.95
N THR A 472 14.27 22.05 -12.25
CA THR A 472 15.61 21.92 -12.82
C THR A 472 15.65 20.87 -13.94
N PRO A 473 15.38 21.22 -15.20
CA PRO A 473 15.45 20.26 -16.31
C PRO A 473 16.90 19.83 -16.56
N LEU A 474 17.10 18.54 -16.83
CA LEU A 474 18.37 18.04 -17.36
C LEU A 474 18.44 18.29 -18.86
N THR A 475 19.66 18.37 -19.39
CA THR A 475 19.90 18.43 -20.85
C THR A 475 19.29 17.24 -21.57
N GLY A 476 18.78 17.51 -22.78
CA GLY A 476 18.11 16.51 -23.60
C GLY A 476 16.71 16.13 -23.12
N THR A 477 16.15 16.82 -22.12
CA THR A 477 14.74 16.68 -21.74
C THR A 477 13.82 17.13 -22.88
N GLU A 478 14.25 18.09 -23.72
CA GLU A 478 13.50 18.52 -24.91
C GLU A 478 13.32 17.41 -25.97
N TYR A 479 14.18 16.38 -25.97
CA TYR A 479 14.06 15.23 -26.88
C TYR A 479 13.27 14.07 -26.26
N MET A 480 12.82 14.21 -25.00
CA MET A 480 12.03 13.20 -24.31
C MET A 480 10.53 13.43 -24.54
N LEU A 481 9.70 12.54 -23.97
CA LEU A 481 8.25 12.63 -24.08
C LEU A 481 7.71 13.86 -23.35
N ASP A 482 6.79 14.58 -23.98
CA ASP A 482 6.01 15.64 -23.35
C ASP A 482 5.07 15.06 -22.28
N LYS A 483 4.43 15.91 -21.47
CA LYS A 483 3.64 15.44 -20.30
C LYS A 483 2.50 14.50 -20.70
N GLU A 484 1.79 14.78 -21.80
CA GLU A 484 0.68 13.98 -22.29
C GLU A 484 1.15 12.64 -22.87
N THR A 485 2.15 12.65 -23.77
CA THR A 485 2.67 11.40 -24.33
C THR A 485 3.35 10.55 -23.27
N ASN A 486 4.01 11.16 -22.27
CA ASN A 486 4.57 10.43 -21.14
C ASN A 486 3.50 9.65 -20.39
N LEU A 487 2.36 10.28 -20.09
CA LEU A 487 1.24 9.64 -19.41
C LEU A 487 0.63 8.52 -20.26
N LEU A 488 0.50 8.71 -21.59
CA LEU A 488 0.01 7.66 -22.50
C LEU A 488 0.95 6.44 -22.53
N PHE A 489 2.26 6.65 -22.59
CA PHE A 489 3.23 5.55 -22.49
C PHE A 489 3.17 4.88 -21.12
N LEU A 490 3.06 5.64 -20.03
CA LEU A 490 2.92 5.11 -18.69
C LEU A 490 1.63 4.28 -18.54
N MET A 491 0.51 4.72 -19.13
CA MET A 491 -0.75 3.96 -19.22
C MET A 491 -0.52 2.61 -19.90
N VAL A 492 0.10 2.57 -21.07
CA VAL A 492 0.39 1.31 -21.79
C VAL A 492 1.25 0.38 -20.92
N ILE A 493 2.30 0.90 -20.29
CA ILE A 493 3.17 0.12 -19.41
C ILE A 493 2.41 -0.39 -18.17
N GLY A 494 1.52 0.42 -17.59
CA GLY A 494 0.62 0.04 -16.50
C GLY A 494 -0.34 -1.07 -16.88
N LEU A 495 -0.91 -1.02 -18.09
CA LEU A 495 -1.75 -2.10 -18.62
C LEU A 495 -0.95 -3.39 -18.85
N VAL A 496 0.29 -3.30 -19.36
CA VAL A 496 1.18 -4.46 -19.49
C VAL A 496 1.48 -5.07 -18.11
N ALA A 497 1.79 -4.24 -17.11
CA ALA A 497 2.02 -4.68 -15.73
C ALA A 497 0.79 -5.40 -15.15
N LEU A 498 -0.42 -4.88 -15.42
CA LEU A 498 -1.68 -5.50 -15.04
C LEU A 498 -1.89 -6.85 -15.75
N VAL A 499 -1.64 -6.94 -17.05
CA VAL A 499 -1.74 -8.18 -17.83
C VAL A 499 -0.76 -9.24 -17.31
N LEU A 500 0.48 -8.86 -16.99
CA LEU A 500 1.48 -9.76 -16.40
C LEU A 500 1.00 -10.38 -15.09
N TYR A 501 0.26 -9.61 -14.28
CA TYR A 501 -0.40 -10.10 -13.08
C TYR A 501 -1.58 -11.03 -13.42
N LEU A 502 -2.50 -10.61 -14.30
CA LEU A 502 -3.71 -11.38 -14.62
C LEU A 502 -3.40 -12.76 -15.21
N ILE A 503 -2.40 -12.88 -16.09
CA ILE A 503 -1.96 -14.17 -16.64
C ILE A 503 -1.54 -15.14 -15.52
N ARG A 504 -0.99 -14.63 -14.42
CA ARG A 504 -0.48 -15.41 -13.29
C ARG A 504 -1.47 -15.54 -12.14
N ALA A 505 -2.60 -14.82 -12.17
CA ALA A 505 -3.57 -14.85 -11.08
C ALA A 505 -4.08 -16.27 -10.78
N ALA A 506 -4.14 -17.17 -11.76
CA ALA A 506 -4.52 -18.56 -11.52
C ALA A 506 -3.49 -19.37 -10.70
N THR A 507 -2.20 -19.00 -10.73
CA THR A 507 -1.10 -19.80 -10.14
C THR A 507 -0.55 -19.25 -8.82
N LEU A 508 -0.95 -18.04 -8.42
CA LEU A 508 -0.49 -17.36 -7.22
C LEU A 508 -1.15 -17.89 -5.95
N GLU A 509 -0.39 -18.10 -4.88
CA GLU A 509 -0.93 -18.64 -3.62
C GLU A 509 -1.77 -17.66 -2.78
N LYS A 510 -1.42 -16.38 -2.83
CA LYS A 510 -2.12 -15.29 -2.13
C LYS A 510 -2.49 -14.22 -3.16
N LEU A 511 -3.77 -14.15 -3.50
CA LEU A 511 -4.28 -13.24 -4.53
C LEU A 511 -4.54 -11.83 -4.02
N LEU A 512 -4.78 -11.67 -2.71
CA LEU A 512 -5.23 -10.42 -2.13
C LEU A 512 -4.19 -9.29 -2.21
N PRO A 513 -2.91 -9.46 -1.80
CA PRO A 513 -1.96 -8.34 -1.85
C PRO A 513 -1.73 -7.79 -3.27
N PRO A 514 -1.48 -8.63 -4.30
CA PRO A 514 -1.41 -8.15 -5.68
C PRO A 514 -2.71 -7.51 -6.16
N ALA A 515 -3.88 -8.03 -5.80
CA ALA A 515 -5.16 -7.46 -6.21
C ALA A 515 -5.36 -6.04 -5.65
N VAL A 516 -4.99 -5.80 -4.38
CA VAL A 516 -5.04 -4.48 -3.77
C VAL A 516 -4.10 -3.50 -4.49
N SER A 517 -2.88 -3.93 -4.81
CA SER A 517 -1.94 -3.10 -5.58
C SER A 517 -2.42 -2.83 -7.01
N ALA A 518 -3.07 -3.80 -7.67
CA ALA A 518 -3.67 -3.62 -8.99
C ALA A 518 -4.81 -2.59 -8.96
N VAL A 519 -5.67 -2.65 -7.95
CA VAL A 519 -6.72 -1.66 -7.74
C VAL A 519 -6.13 -0.28 -7.50
N ALA A 520 -5.12 -0.17 -6.61
CA ALA A 520 -4.43 1.09 -6.34
C ALA A 520 -3.80 1.69 -7.61
N LEU A 521 -3.17 0.84 -8.44
CA LEU A 521 -2.59 1.21 -9.72
C LEU A 521 -3.65 1.81 -10.65
N ILE A 522 -4.78 1.14 -10.81
CA ILE A 522 -5.85 1.57 -11.71
C ILE A 522 -6.49 2.88 -11.21
N VAL A 523 -6.71 3.02 -9.91
CA VAL A 523 -7.22 4.26 -9.31
C VAL A 523 -6.23 5.41 -9.52
N ALA A 524 -4.95 5.20 -9.26
CA ALA A 524 -3.92 6.22 -9.50
C ALA A 524 -3.82 6.60 -10.99
N MET A 525 -3.96 5.64 -11.90
CA MET A 525 -4.02 5.87 -13.34
C MET A 525 -5.19 6.77 -13.72
N ALA A 526 -6.39 6.52 -13.17
CA ALA A 526 -7.56 7.39 -13.41
C ALA A 526 -7.33 8.82 -12.87
N LEU A 527 -6.75 8.96 -11.67
CA LEU A 527 -6.45 10.27 -11.08
C LEU A 527 -5.41 11.05 -11.90
N ALA A 528 -4.38 10.38 -12.41
CA ALA A 528 -3.38 10.99 -13.28
C ALA A 528 -3.97 11.42 -14.63
N GLY A 529 -4.90 10.63 -15.18
CA GLY A 529 -5.67 10.99 -16.38
C GLY A 529 -6.51 12.24 -16.17
N GLN A 530 -7.16 12.37 -15.01
CA GLN A 530 -7.93 13.57 -14.66
C GLN A 530 -7.04 14.79 -14.44
N SER A 531 -5.89 14.66 -13.78
CA SER A 531 -5.02 15.80 -13.48
C SER A 531 -4.40 16.45 -14.72
N ILE A 532 -4.04 15.65 -15.74
CA ILE A 532 -3.51 16.14 -17.03
C ILE A 532 -4.63 16.38 -18.04
N ALA A 533 -5.89 16.04 -17.72
CA ALA A 533 -7.04 16.13 -18.62
C ALA A 533 -6.92 15.24 -19.88
N VAL A 534 -6.35 14.04 -19.74
CA VAL A 534 -6.29 13.03 -20.82
C VAL A 534 -7.40 11.99 -20.63
N GLU A 535 -8.53 12.21 -21.31
CA GLU A 535 -9.73 11.35 -21.18
C GLU A 535 -9.47 9.88 -21.52
N LEU A 536 -8.61 9.60 -22.50
CA LEU A 536 -8.25 8.24 -22.92
C LEU A 536 -7.68 7.41 -21.74
N VAL A 537 -6.91 8.03 -20.86
CA VAL A 537 -6.28 7.36 -19.70
C VAL A 537 -7.33 7.03 -18.64
N VAL A 538 -8.27 7.94 -18.40
CA VAL A 538 -9.41 7.71 -17.50
C VAL A 538 -10.27 6.56 -18.03
N LEU A 539 -10.58 6.57 -19.32
CA LEU A 539 -11.36 5.51 -19.96
C LEU A 539 -10.65 4.14 -19.90
N ALA A 540 -9.35 4.11 -20.18
CA ALA A 540 -8.53 2.90 -20.04
C ALA A 540 -8.52 2.37 -18.61
N ALA A 541 -8.49 3.25 -17.61
CA ALA A 541 -8.56 2.86 -16.20
C ALA A 541 -9.92 2.24 -15.84
N VAL A 542 -11.02 2.81 -16.32
CA VAL A 542 -12.36 2.23 -16.12
C VAL A 542 -12.46 0.84 -16.77
N PHE A 543 -12.03 0.69 -18.03
CA PHE A 543 -12.03 -0.62 -18.69
C PHE A 543 -11.11 -1.63 -18.00
N ALA A 544 -9.92 -1.20 -17.59
CA ALA A 544 -8.99 -2.02 -16.83
C ALA A 544 -9.59 -2.46 -15.49
N PHE A 545 -10.29 -1.58 -14.78
CA PHE A 545 -10.97 -1.89 -13.51
C PHE A 545 -12.04 -2.96 -13.71
N VAL A 546 -12.93 -2.76 -14.69
CA VAL A 546 -14.02 -3.70 -14.97
C VAL A 546 -13.49 -5.04 -15.46
N GLY A 547 -12.58 -5.02 -16.44
CA GLY A 547 -12.01 -6.24 -17.04
C GLY A 547 -11.16 -7.04 -16.05
N SER A 548 -10.23 -6.39 -15.35
CA SER A 548 -9.39 -7.06 -14.34
C SER A 548 -10.20 -7.52 -13.14
N GLY A 549 -11.15 -6.70 -12.67
CA GLY A 549 -12.02 -7.05 -11.55
C GLY A 549 -12.90 -8.26 -11.86
N ALA A 550 -13.53 -8.30 -13.03
CA ALA A 550 -14.33 -9.45 -13.45
C ALA A 550 -13.47 -10.73 -13.55
N TYR A 551 -12.28 -10.64 -14.16
CA TYR A 551 -11.36 -11.77 -14.28
C TYR A 551 -10.86 -12.27 -12.90
N LEU A 552 -10.47 -11.36 -12.01
CA LEU A 552 -9.98 -11.70 -10.67
C LEU A 552 -11.11 -12.20 -9.76
N ALA A 553 -12.32 -11.69 -9.91
CA ALA A 553 -13.49 -12.27 -9.27
C ALA A 553 -13.64 -13.73 -9.73
N ILE A 554 -13.64 -14.02 -11.03
CA ILE A 554 -13.76 -15.41 -11.51
C ILE A 554 -12.66 -16.31 -10.93
N GLN A 555 -11.40 -15.88 -10.99
CA GLN A 555 -10.26 -16.69 -10.53
C GLN A 555 -10.16 -16.82 -9.00
N GLY A 556 -10.35 -15.73 -8.28
CA GLY A 556 -10.31 -15.71 -6.81
C GLY A 556 -11.46 -16.49 -6.19
N GLU A 557 -12.66 -16.30 -6.73
CA GLU A 557 -13.85 -17.03 -6.30
C GLU A 557 -13.76 -18.51 -6.69
N PHE A 558 -13.07 -18.86 -7.79
CA PHE A 558 -12.79 -20.26 -8.13
C PHE A 558 -12.04 -20.98 -7.00
N ARG A 559 -10.99 -20.35 -6.48
CA ARG A 559 -10.13 -20.96 -5.48
C ARG A 559 -10.68 -20.92 -4.05
N ALA A 560 -11.27 -19.80 -3.64
CA ALA A 560 -11.99 -19.73 -2.37
C ALA A 560 -13.10 -20.80 -2.35
N GLY A 561 -13.76 -21.00 -3.50
CA GLY A 561 -14.73 -22.05 -3.73
C GLY A 561 -14.15 -23.46 -3.58
N LEU A 562 -13.03 -23.77 -4.24
CA LEU A 562 -12.37 -25.07 -4.10
C LEU A 562 -11.96 -25.36 -2.65
N ARG A 563 -11.39 -24.39 -1.93
CA ARG A 563 -11.04 -24.56 -0.51
C ARG A 563 -12.28 -24.85 0.34
N ALA A 564 -13.39 -24.16 0.07
CA ALA A 564 -14.65 -24.36 0.77
C ALA A 564 -15.30 -25.71 0.40
N LEU A 565 -15.18 -26.16 -0.86
CA LEU A 565 -15.57 -27.50 -1.32
C LEU A 565 -14.76 -28.59 -0.63
N THR A 566 -13.43 -28.49 -0.63
CA THR A 566 -12.58 -29.47 0.07
C THR A 566 -12.91 -29.50 1.56
N LYS A 567 -13.19 -28.35 2.19
CA LYS A 567 -13.63 -28.30 3.59
C LYS A 567 -14.99 -28.97 3.80
N LYS A 568 -15.92 -28.79 2.86
CA LYS A 568 -17.25 -29.43 2.83
C LYS A 568 -17.11 -30.95 2.68
N GLU A 569 -16.36 -31.41 1.68
CA GLU A 569 -16.10 -32.83 1.39
C GLU A 569 -15.38 -33.52 2.56
N ASN A 570 -14.29 -32.94 3.06
CA ASN A 570 -13.57 -33.48 4.22
C ASN A 570 -14.46 -33.60 5.46
N ARG A 571 -15.40 -32.67 5.66
CA ARG A 571 -16.35 -32.71 6.79
C ARG A 571 -17.39 -33.79 6.60
N ILE A 572 -17.98 -33.93 5.40
CA ILE A 572 -18.92 -35.00 5.07
C ILE A 572 -18.24 -36.35 5.27
N GLN A 573 -17.04 -36.54 4.69
CA GLN A 573 -16.28 -37.78 4.80
C GLN A 573 -15.95 -38.12 6.25
N ARG A 574 -15.42 -37.16 7.03
CA ARG A 574 -15.08 -37.40 8.44
C ARG A 574 -16.30 -37.83 9.28
N LEU A 575 -17.47 -37.25 9.00
CA LEU A 575 -18.70 -37.60 9.70
C LEU A 575 -19.26 -38.96 9.26
N ASN A 576 -19.18 -39.29 7.96
CA ASN A 576 -19.53 -40.62 7.46
C ASN A 576 -18.61 -41.70 8.06
N GLU A 577 -17.28 -41.49 8.06
CA GLU A 577 -16.31 -42.41 8.70
C GLU A 577 -16.53 -42.57 10.21
N LYS A 578 -17.03 -41.51 10.88
CA LYS A 578 -17.36 -41.56 12.31
C LYS A 578 -18.65 -42.36 12.53
N GLN A 579 -19.67 -42.18 11.68
CA GLN A 579 -20.90 -42.96 11.70
C GLN A 579 -20.63 -44.44 11.39
N GLU A 580 -19.83 -44.74 10.36
CA GLU A 580 -19.41 -46.11 10.02
C GLU A 580 -18.63 -46.75 11.17
N ARG A 581 -17.71 -46.03 11.83
CA ARG A 581 -17.00 -46.55 13.01
C ARG A 581 -17.93 -46.81 14.19
N ILE A 582 -18.91 -45.95 14.44
CA ILE A 582 -19.91 -46.15 15.49
C ILE A 582 -20.78 -47.36 15.15
N GLN A 583 -21.20 -47.50 13.90
CA GLN A 583 -22.02 -48.62 13.44
C GLN A 583 -21.24 -49.94 13.49
N ALA A 584 -20.00 -49.96 13.01
CA ALA A 584 -19.09 -51.11 13.15
C ALA A 584 -18.79 -51.44 14.62
N PHE A 585 -18.66 -50.43 15.50
CA PHE A 585 -18.53 -50.66 16.94
C PHE A 585 -19.79 -51.32 17.51
N ILE A 586 -20.99 -50.86 17.15
CA ILE A 586 -22.27 -51.46 17.58
C ILE A 586 -22.39 -52.91 17.08
N GLU A 587 -22.06 -53.17 15.81
CA GLU A 587 -22.06 -54.50 15.20
C GLU A 587 -21.02 -55.43 15.86
N SER A 588 -19.81 -54.94 16.14
CA SER A 588 -18.74 -55.72 16.80
C SER A 588 -18.97 -55.95 18.30
N SER A 589 -19.76 -55.10 18.95
CA SER A 589 -20.10 -55.21 20.39
C SER A 589 -21.16 -56.28 20.68
N GLY A 590 -21.65 -57.01 19.66
CA GLY A 590 -22.61 -58.10 19.83
C GLY A 590 -23.99 -57.66 20.32
N ILE A 591 -24.35 -56.38 20.15
CA ILE A 591 -25.71 -55.90 20.42
C ILE A 591 -26.56 -56.31 19.22
N ALA A 592 -27.07 -57.54 19.27
CA ALA A 592 -27.91 -58.13 18.24
C ALA A 592 -29.10 -57.22 17.88
N HIS A 593 -29.42 -57.21 16.58
CA HIS A 593 -30.62 -56.61 16.01
C HIS A 593 -31.86 -56.90 16.85
N ASP A 594 -32.38 -55.85 17.49
CA ASP A 594 -33.80 -55.77 17.81
C ASP A 594 -34.40 -54.75 16.84
N ASP A 595 -35.29 -55.23 15.96
CA ASP A 595 -35.85 -54.51 14.81
C ASP A 595 -36.77 -53.32 15.20
N GLY A 596 -36.77 -52.90 16.47
CA GLY A 596 -37.54 -51.75 16.96
C GLY A 596 -36.81 -50.40 16.96
N ALA A 597 -35.50 -50.35 16.68
CA ALA A 597 -34.67 -49.17 16.96
C ALA A 597 -34.53 -48.15 15.80
N LYS A 598 -35.46 -48.10 14.84
CA LYS A 598 -35.43 -47.10 13.73
C LYS A 598 -36.32 -45.88 13.91
N THR A 599 -37.15 -45.80 14.96
CA THR A 599 -38.07 -44.66 15.14
C THR A 599 -38.36 -44.38 16.61
N ALA A 600 -37.41 -43.73 17.30
CA ALA A 600 -37.67 -43.11 18.60
C ALA A 600 -36.80 -41.85 18.75
N VAL A 601 -36.97 -40.91 17.83
CA VAL A 601 -36.54 -39.53 18.01
C VAL A 601 -37.80 -38.72 18.23
N LEU A 602 -37.96 -38.25 19.47
CA LEU A 602 -38.97 -37.28 19.96
C LEU A 602 -40.37 -37.86 20.26
N GLN A 603 -40.51 -38.51 21.41
CA GLN A 603 -41.79 -38.51 22.13
C GLN A 603 -41.48 -38.30 23.62
N GLU A 604 -41.81 -37.12 24.13
CA GLU A 604 -41.96 -36.87 25.56
C GLU A 604 -43.27 -37.54 26.00
N GLY A 605 -43.21 -38.36 27.04
CA GLY A 605 -44.37 -39.05 27.58
C GLY A 605 -44.00 -39.89 28.80
N ASP A 606 -44.23 -39.29 29.96
CA ASP A 606 -44.78 -39.83 31.21
C ASP A 606 -44.13 -41.01 31.96
N GLU A 607 -44.28 -40.94 33.29
CA GLU A 607 -43.70 -41.81 34.31
C GLU A 607 -44.18 -43.28 34.24
N GLY A 608 -43.29 -44.23 34.54
CA GLY A 608 -43.70 -45.57 34.96
C GLY A 608 -42.74 -46.73 34.64
N ASP A 609 -41.96 -47.11 35.66
CA ASP A 609 -41.47 -48.47 35.94
C ASP A 609 -40.23 -49.04 35.19
N SER A 610 -39.70 -50.12 35.76
CA SER A 610 -38.30 -50.35 36.11
C SER A 610 -37.55 -51.35 35.21
N SER A 611 -36.29 -51.04 34.85
CA SER A 611 -35.14 -51.97 34.78
C SER A 611 -33.90 -51.28 34.14
N PRO A 612 -32.68 -51.48 34.65
CA PRO A 612 -31.50 -50.78 34.16
C PRO A 612 -30.85 -51.58 33.01
N ARG A 613 -31.35 -51.42 31.78
CA ARG A 613 -30.53 -51.67 30.60
C ARG A 613 -29.83 -50.37 30.24
N SER A 614 -28.56 -50.28 30.60
CA SER A 614 -27.65 -49.21 30.21
C SER A 614 -27.45 -49.22 28.69
N THR A 615 -28.46 -48.70 27.98
CA THR A 615 -28.34 -48.32 26.59
C THR A 615 -27.47 -47.08 26.59
N LEU A 616 -26.15 -47.27 26.52
CA LEU A 616 -25.17 -46.21 26.26
C LEU A 616 -25.51 -45.61 24.88
N ARG A 617 -26.47 -44.69 24.86
CA ARG A 617 -26.69 -43.78 23.74
C ARG A 617 -25.44 -42.91 23.68
N LEU A 618 -24.48 -43.31 22.85
CA LEU A 618 -23.35 -42.48 22.45
C LEU A 618 -23.91 -41.27 21.68
N ILE A 619 -24.34 -40.25 22.42
CA ILE A 619 -24.77 -38.98 21.88
C ILE A 619 -23.50 -38.29 21.38
N ASP A 620 -23.37 -38.15 20.07
CA ASP A 620 -22.27 -37.42 19.47
C ASP A 620 -22.42 -35.92 19.79
N THR A 621 -21.57 -35.42 20.69
CA THR A 621 -21.55 -34.02 21.12
C THR A 621 -21.32 -33.06 19.96
N GLU A 622 -20.62 -33.49 18.90
CA GLU A 622 -20.38 -32.69 17.71
C GLU A 622 -21.67 -32.53 16.89
N LEU A 623 -22.42 -33.62 16.66
CA LEU A 623 -23.71 -33.58 15.97
C LEU A 623 -24.76 -32.79 16.76
N LEU A 624 -24.76 -32.91 18.09
CA LEU A 624 -25.64 -32.11 18.95
C LEU A 624 -25.34 -30.60 18.82
N SER A 625 -24.05 -30.24 18.81
CA SER A 625 -23.62 -28.85 18.61
C SER A 625 -23.98 -28.31 17.22
N LEU A 626 -23.88 -29.16 16.19
CA LEU A 626 -24.28 -28.83 14.82
C LEU A 626 -25.80 -28.69 14.69
N ALA A 627 -26.56 -29.53 15.39
CA ALA A 627 -28.02 -29.46 15.45
C ALA A 627 -28.49 -28.20 16.20
N GLU A 628 -27.82 -27.81 17.28
CA GLU A 628 -28.12 -26.54 17.96
C GLU A 628 -27.81 -25.34 17.07
N LYS A 629 -26.66 -25.37 16.37
CA LYS A 629 -26.31 -24.33 15.37
C LYS A 629 -27.33 -24.33 14.22
N GLN A 630 -27.77 -25.48 13.73
CA GLN A 630 -28.81 -25.58 12.70
C GLN A 630 -30.13 -25.02 13.21
N ARG A 631 -30.56 -25.36 14.44
CA ARG A 631 -31.78 -24.81 15.06
C ARG A 631 -31.71 -23.29 15.18
N LYS A 632 -30.55 -22.73 15.54
CA LYS A 632 -30.32 -21.27 15.55
C LYS A 632 -30.35 -20.67 14.13
N ARG A 633 -29.81 -21.35 13.12
CA ARG A 633 -29.82 -20.91 11.70
C ARG A 633 -31.20 -21.00 11.07
N GLN A 634 -31.93 -22.09 11.27
CA GLN A 634 -33.27 -22.34 10.73
C GLN A 634 -34.25 -21.23 11.13
N LYS A 635 -34.10 -20.69 12.37
CA LYS A 635 -34.87 -19.54 12.85
C LYS A 635 -34.57 -18.23 12.11
N ARG A 636 -33.38 -18.09 11.49
CA ARG A 636 -32.90 -16.86 10.83
C ARG A 636 -32.96 -16.91 9.29
N SER A 637 -32.66 -18.05 8.68
CA SER A 637 -32.49 -18.19 7.22
C SER A 637 -33.06 -19.49 6.62
N GLY A 638 -33.92 -20.19 7.37
CA GLY A 638 -34.50 -21.48 6.97
C GLY A 638 -33.50 -22.63 6.96
N SER A 639 -34.01 -23.87 6.93
CA SER A 639 -33.22 -25.09 6.64
C SER A 639 -33.38 -25.39 5.15
N THR A 640 -32.29 -25.48 4.41
CA THR A 640 -32.37 -25.83 2.98
C THR A 640 -31.37 -26.91 2.63
N GLY A 641 -31.90 -28.10 2.33
CA GLY A 641 -31.16 -29.19 1.72
C GLY A 641 -30.91 -30.36 2.67
N GLN A 642 -30.72 -31.54 2.08
CA GLN A 642 -30.53 -32.81 2.79
C GLN A 642 -29.30 -32.82 3.73
N HIS A 643 -28.34 -31.89 3.56
CA HIS A 643 -27.07 -31.83 4.30
C HIS A 643 -26.88 -30.52 5.11
N ASP A 644 -27.95 -29.77 5.41
CA ASP A 644 -27.88 -28.48 6.14
C ASP A 644 -27.33 -28.62 7.58
N LEU A 645 -27.54 -29.77 8.23
CA LEU A 645 -26.97 -30.08 9.54
C LEU A 645 -25.43 -30.06 9.48
N TYR A 646 -24.85 -30.64 8.44
CA TYR A 646 -23.42 -30.89 8.30
C TYR A 646 -22.65 -29.71 7.71
N ILE A 647 -23.29 -28.92 6.85
CA ILE A 647 -22.61 -27.94 5.97
C ILE A 647 -23.15 -26.51 6.18
N GLY A 648 -24.26 -26.33 6.91
CA GLY A 648 -24.94 -25.04 7.03
C GLY A 648 -24.15 -23.91 7.71
N ASP A 649 -23.00 -24.20 8.35
CA ASP A 649 -22.08 -23.18 8.88
C ASP A 649 -20.97 -22.77 7.89
N ILE A 650 -20.77 -23.55 6.82
CA ILE A 650 -19.74 -23.28 5.80
C ILE A 650 -20.31 -22.29 4.78
N HIS A 651 -19.77 -21.07 4.81
CA HIS A 651 -20.11 -20.02 3.86
C HIS A 651 -18.94 -19.76 2.93
N HIS A 652 -19.27 -19.46 1.68
CA HIS A 652 -18.30 -18.98 0.70
C HIS A 652 -18.05 -17.49 0.95
N GLN A 653 -16.80 -17.09 1.21
CA GLN A 653 -16.44 -15.70 1.49
C GLN A 653 -15.89 -15.02 0.23
N PRO A 654 -16.66 -14.15 -0.45
CA PRO A 654 -16.26 -13.57 -1.72
C PRO A 654 -15.37 -12.32 -1.52
N THR A 655 -14.19 -12.52 -0.93
CA THR A 655 -13.33 -11.40 -0.46
C THR A 655 -12.83 -10.51 -1.59
N ILE A 656 -12.57 -11.06 -2.79
CA ILE A 656 -12.13 -10.27 -3.94
C ILE A 656 -13.30 -9.43 -4.48
N VAL A 657 -14.48 -10.02 -4.61
CA VAL A 657 -15.67 -9.27 -5.05
C VAL A 657 -16.00 -8.14 -4.08
N LEU A 658 -15.93 -8.39 -2.76
CA LEU A 658 -16.18 -7.36 -1.75
C LEU A 658 -15.14 -6.24 -1.80
N LEU A 659 -13.87 -6.54 -2.12
CA LEU A 659 -12.83 -5.53 -2.32
C LEU A 659 -13.17 -4.61 -3.50
N PHE A 660 -13.44 -5.18 -4.68
CA PHE A 660 -13.77 -4.39 -5.88
C PHE A 660 -15.07 -3.59 -5.70
N LEU A 661 -16.09 -4.18 -5.07
CA LEU A 661 -17.33 -3.51 -4.76
C LEU A 661 -17.10 -2.34 -3.80
N GLY A 662 -16.34 -2.56 -2.71
CA GLY A 662 -15.98 -1.52 -1.75
C GLY A 662 -15.19 -0.37 -2.38
N THR A 663 -14.20 -0.67 -3.23
CA THR A 663 -13.47 0.37 -3.97
C THR A 663 -14.38 1.15 -4.92
N THR A 664 -15.27 0.47 -5.65
CA THR A 664 -16.24 1.13 -6.55
C THR A 664 -17.11 2.11 -5.78
N ILE A 665 -17.65 1.67 -4.64
CA ILE A 665 -18.49 2.50 -3.77
C ILE A 665 -17.71 3.72 -3.30
N LEU A 666 -16.51 3.55 -2.74
CA LEU A 666 -15.71 4.69 -2.26
C LEU A 666 -15.35 5.68 -3.38
N ALA A 667 -14.95 5.18 -4.55
CA ALA A 667 -14.59 6.02 -5.70
C ALA A 667 -15.81 6.80 -6.23
N THR A 668 -16.96 6.15 -6.35
CA THR A 668 -18.20 6.80 -6.80
C THR A 668 -18.78 7.74 -5.76
N THR A 669 -18.65 7.44 -4.47
CA THR A 669 -19.00 8.34 -3.37
C THR A 669 -18.15 9.62 -3.43
N PHE A 670 -16.83 9.49 -3.60
CA PHE A 670 -15.94 10.64 -3.76
C PHE A 670 -16.29 11.46 -5.01
N TYR A 671 -16.51 10.80 -6.15
CA TYR A 671 -16.91 11.46 -7.39
C TYR A 671 -18.25 12.20 -7.25
N SER A 672 -19.24 11.57 -6.63
CA SER A 672 -20.55 12.16 -6.32
C SER A 672 -20.41 13.41 -5.44
N PHE A 673 -19.58 13.33 -4.40
CA PHE A 673 -19.31 14.44 -3.49
C PHE A 673 -18.55 15.61 -4.14
N THR A 674 -17.56 15.36 -4.98
CA THR A 674 -16.72 16.44 -5.54
C THR A 674 -17.33 17.12 -6.76
N THR A 675 -18.10 16.39 -7.56
CA THR A 675 -18.66 16.91 -8.82
C THR A 675 -20.13 17.26 -8.76
N GLY A 676 -20.87 16.75 -7.77
CA GLY A 676 -22.33 16.84 -7.74
C GLY A 676 -23.06 15.94 -8.73
N ALA A 677 -22.32 15.20 -9.60
CA ALA A 677 -22.86 14.35 -10.67
C ALA A 677 -23.45 13.02 -10.15
N THR A 678 -24.36 13.12 -9.19
CA THR A 678 -24.94 12.00 -8.41
C THR A 678 -25.62 10.98 -9.30
N LEU A 679 -26.31 11.41 -10.37
CA LEU A 679 -27.00 10.53 -11.31
C LEU A 679 -26.02 9.56 -12.01
N PHE A 680 -24.91 10.09 -12.52
CA PHE A 680 -23.89 9.29 -13.20
C PHE A 680 -23.15 8.38 -12.23
N ALA A 681 -22.81 8.89 -11.04
CA ALA A 681 -22.19 8.12 -9.97
C ALA A 681 -23.05 6.91 -9.60
N LEU A 682 -24.33 7.13 -9.30
CA LEU A 682 -25.27 6.05 -8.96
C LEU A 682 -25.45 5.06 -10.10
N SER A 683 -25.62 5.53 -11.34
CA SER A 683 -25.80 4.65 -12.51
C SER A 683 -24.62 3.70 -12.68
N PHE A 684 -23.40 4.23 -12.55
CA PHE A 684 -22.18 3.44 -12.58
C PHE A 684 -22.11 2.46 -11.40
N THR A 685 -22.41 2.90 -10.17
CA THR A 685 -22.41 2.03 -8.99
C THR A 685 -23.41 0.88 -9.12
N VAL A 686 -24.62 1.13 -9.64
CA VAL A 686 -25.64 0.10 -9.87
C VAL A 686 -25.14 -0.94 -10.87
N LEU A 687 -24.65 -0.51 -12.04
CA LEU A 687 -24.17 -1.41 -13.09
C LEU A 687 -23.03 -2.30 -12.61
N ILE A 688 -22.03 -1.70 -11.95
CA ILE A 688 -20.87 -2.43 -11.43
C ILE A 688 -21.24 -3.34 -10.27
N SER A 689 -22.12 -2.90 -9.37
CA SER A 689 -22.64 -3.75 -8.28
C SER A 689 -23.38 -4.96 -8.85
N MET A 690 -24.24 -4.78 -9.84
CA MET A 690 -24.96 -5.89 -10.50
C MET A 690 -24.00 -6.89 -11.14
N LEU A 691 -22.95 -6.43 -11.83
CA LEU A 691 -21.93 -7.29 -12.42
C LEU A 691 -21.22 -8.14 -11.35
N PHE A 692 -20.68 -7.50 -10.32
CA PHE A 692 -19.87 -8.15 -9.28
C PHE A 692 -20.69 -9.09 -8.40
N VAL A 693 -21.89 -8.67 -8.01
CA VAL A 693 -22.84 -9.51 -7.26
C VAL A 693 -23.27 -10.69 -8.14
N GLY A 694 -23.58 -10.47 -9.42
CA GLY A 694 -23.90 -11.53 -10.37
C GLY A 694 -22.79 -12.59 -10.47
N LEU A 695 -21.54 -12.16 -10.63
CA LEU A 695 -20.36 -13.05 -10.67
C LEU A 695 -20.20 -13.86 -9.39
N SER A 696 -20.31 -13.21 -8.22
CA SER A 696 -20.22 -13.88 -6.92
C SER A 696 -21.29 -14.97 -6.76
N ARG A 697 -22.50 -14.68 -7.23
CA ARG A 697 -23.67 -15.55 -7.09
C ARG A 697 -23.67 -16.73 -8.04
N ILE A 698 -23.34 -16.50 -9.32
CA ILE A 698 -23.12 -17.59 -10.29
C ILE A 698 -22.11 -18.59 -9.71
N ARG A 699 -21.04 -18.09 -9.10
CA ARG A 699 -20.01 -18.93 -8.55
C ARG A 699 -20.44 -19.68 -7.29
N ALA A 700 -21.08 -19.00 -6.34
CA ALA A 700 -21.61 -19.64 -5.13
C ALA A 700 -22.59 -20.77 -5.47
N ASN A 701 -23.43 -20.59 -6.50
CA ASN A 701 -24.36 -21.60 -6.99
C ASN A 701 -23.65 -22.81 -7.62
N GLN A 702 -22.60 -22.62 -8.43
CA GLN A 702 -21.80 -23.72 -8.99
C GLN A 702 -21.14 -24.58 -7.89
N ILE A 703 -20.72 -23.95 -6.81
CA ILE A 703 -20.08 -24.60 -5.66
C ILE A 703 -21.12 -25.28 -4.74
N GLY A 704 -22.39 -24.87 -4.82
CA GLY A 704 -23.45 -25.33 -3.92
C GLY A 704 -23.20 -24.91 -2.46
N LEU A 705 -22.65 -23.71 -2.25
CA LEU A 705 -22.49 -23.07 -0.94
C LEU A 705 -23.23 -21.73 -0.90
N ARG A 706 -23.61 -21.29 0.30
CA ARG A 706 -24.27 -19.99 0.52
C ARG A 706 -23.23 -18.88 0.68
N LEU A 707 -23.61 -17.67 0.25
CA LEU A 707 -22.92 -16.45 0.62
C LEU A 707 -23.28 -16.08 2.07
N PRO A 708 -22.40 -15.39 2.81
CA PRO A 708 -22.75 -14.87 4.13
C PRO A 708 -23.93 -13.91 4.03
N ASP A 709 -24.86 -13.96 4.99
CA ASP A 709 -26.04 -13.09 5.05
C ASP A 709 -25.81 -11.94 6.06
N ILE A 710 -26.20 -10.72 5.69
CA ILE A 710 -26.31 -9.54 6.56
C ILE A 710 -27.79 -9.17 6.62
N LEU A 711 -28.41 -9.28 7.81
CA LEU A 711 -29.86 -9.05 7.99
C LEU A 711 -30.74 -9.89 7.02
N GLY A 712 -30.27 -11.06 6.60
CA GLY A 712 -30.99 -11.96 5.69
C GLY A 712 -30.89 -11.60 4.21
N ILE A 713 -30.00 -10.67 3.85
CA ILE A 713 -29.60 -10.31 2.48
C ILE A 713 -28.16 -10.79 2.26
N GLU A 714 -27.84 -11.36 1.10
CA GLU A 714 -26.48 -11.85 0.79
C GLU A 714 -25.46 -10.68 0.88
N ALA A 715 -24.30 -10.89 1.49
CA ALA A 715 -23.38 -9.82 1.85
C ALA A 715 -22.92 -8.93 0.67
N PRO A 716 -22.63 -9.45 -0.54
CA PRO A 716 -22.34 -8.59 -1.69
C PRO A 716 -23.52 -7.69 -2.09
N ILE A 717 -24.75 -8.20 -1.99
CA ILE A 717 -25.98 -7.43 -2.25
C ILE A 717 -26.13 -6.34 -1.20
N ALA A 718 -26.03 -6.71 0.08
CA ALA A 718 -26.16 -5.78 1.20
C ALA A 718 -25.11 -4.66 1.12
N LEU A 719 -23.86 -4.99 0.80
CA LEU A 719 -22.79 -4.00 0.60
C LEU A 719 -23.09 -3.07 -0.58
N GLY A 720 -23.56 -3.61 -1.71
CA GLY A 720 -23.96 -2.81 -2.88
C GLY A 720 -25.10 -1.85 -2.54
N MET A 721 -26.13 -2.33 -1.86
CA MET A 721 -27.28 -1.51 -1.45
C MET A 721 -26.88 -0.40 -0.46
N MET A 722 -26.07 -0.72 0.57
CA MET A 722 -25.51 0.29 1.48
C MET A 722 -24.61 1.29 0.74
N GLY A 723 -23.87 0.82 -0.27
CA GLY A 723 -23.04 1.67 -1.12
C GLY A 723 -23.85 2.68 -1.91
N LEU A 724 -25.01 2.29 -2.47
CA LEU A 724 -25.90 3.22 -3.16
C LEU A 724 -26.39 4.35 -2.26
N VAL A 725 -26.73 4.03 -1.00
CA VAL A 725 -27.08 5.05 0.01
C VAL A 725 -25.92 6.00 0.22
N LEU A 726 -24.71 5.47 0.41
CA LEU A 726 -23.53 6.29 0.65
C LEU A 726 -23.23 7.22 -0.54
N VAL A 727 -23.36 6.74 -1.78
CA VAL A 727 -23.15 7.53 -3.00
C VAL A 727 -24.20 8.64 -3.13
N HIS A 728 -25.46 8.34 -2.84
CA HIS A 728 -26.54 9.32 -2.89
C HIS A 728 -26.38 10.39 -1.79
N VAL A 729 -26.18 9.99 -0.54
CA VAL A 729 -25.91 10.90 0.60
C VAL A 729 -24.73 11.83 0.29
N ALA A 730 -23.64 11.29 -0.24
CA ALA A 730 -22.46 12.08 -0.58
C ALA A 730 -22.73 13.12 -1.68
N GLY A 731 -23.57 12.79 -2.65
CA GLY A 731 -24.03 13.75 -3.66
C GLY A 731 -24.87 14.87 -3.05
N ARG A 732 -25.74 14.54 -2.08
CA ARG A 732 -26.56 15.52 -1.36
C ARG A 732 -25.81 16.36 -0.34
N ALA A 733 -24.69 15.85 0.16
CA ALA A 733 -23.79 16.56 1.06
C ALA A 733 -22.74 17.42 0.33
N SER A 734 -22.74 17.42 -1.01
CA SER A 734 -21.76 18.13 -1.82
C SER A 734 -21.86 19.66 -1.70
N ASN A 735 -20.74 20.35 -1.88
CA ASN A 735 -20.67 21.81 -1.98
C ASN A 735 -21.04 22.34 -3.38
N SER A 736 -21.24 21.47 -4.38
CA SER A 736 -21.75 21.87 -5.70
C SER A 736 -23.24 22.22 -5.64
N VAL A 737 -23.75 23.04 -6.56
CA VAL A 737 -25.19 23.40 -6.62
C VAL A 737 -26.03 22.13 -6.77
N VAL A 738 -26.66 21.70 -5.68
CA VAL A 738 -27.66 20.63 -5.68
C VAL A 738 -29.01 21.29 -5.91
N GLU A 739 -29.58 21.11 -7.10
CA GLU A 739 -30.91 21.65 -7.41
C GLU A 739 -31.98 20.78 -6.78
N LEU A 740 -32.78 21.34 -5.86
CA LEU A 740 -33.94 20.64 -5.29
C LEU A 740 -34.91 20.21 -6.40
N GLU A 741 -35.10 21.03 -7.43
CA GLU A 741 -36.07 20.83 -8.52
C GLU A 741 -35.79 19.61 -9.44
N ASN A 742 -34.62 18.97 -9.31
CA ASN A 742 -34.24 17.79 -10.09
C ASN A 742 -34.05 16.54 -9.21
N ALA A 743 -35.05 15.68 -9.22
CA ALA A 743 -35.12 14.42 -8.48
C ALA A 743 -34.78 13.16 -9.33
N THR A 744 -34.27 13.30 -10.56
CA THR A 744 -34.03 12.17 -11.48
C THR A 744 -33.11 11.08 -10.92
N HIS A 745 -32.12 11.43 -10.11
CA HIS A 745 -31.21 10.49 -9.47
C HIS A 745 -31.92 9.54 -8.47
N LEU A 746 -33.09 9.91 -7.93
CA LEU A 746 -33.89 9.05 -7.06
C LEU A 746 -34.41 7.81 -7.82
N LEU A 747 -34.69 7.94 -9.13
CA LEU A 747 -35.11 6.80 -9.95
C LEU A 747 -34.02 5.73 -10.05
N VAL A 748 -32.77 6.16 -10.27
CA VAL A 748 -31.63 5.26 -10.37
C VAL A 748 -31.29 4.66 -9.00
N PHE A 749 -31.34 5.47 -7.94
CA PHE A 749 -31.11 5.00 -6.58
C PHE A 749 -32.11 3.89 -6.18
N ILE A 750 -33.39 4.16 -6.34
CA ILE A 750 -34.48 3.26 -5.94
C ILE A 750 -34.56 2.05 -6.88
N GLY A 751 -34.43 2.27 -8.19
CA GLY A 751 -34.34 1.21 -9.18
C GLY A 751 -33.15 0.28 -8.90
N GLY A 752 -31.99 0.85 -8.53
CA GLY A 752 -30.80 0.11 -8.14
C GLY A 752 -31.00 -0.75 -6.89
N LEU A 753 -31.57 -0.19 -5.83
CA LEU A 753 -31.93 -0.94 -4.61
C LEU A 753 -32.91 -2.08 -4.92
N ALA A 754 -33.94 -1.81 -5.72
CA ALA A 754 -34.93 -2.81 -6.12
C ALA A 754 -34.32 -3.93 -6.99
N MET A 755 -33.45 -3.60 -7.94
CA MET A 755 -32.73 -4.58 -8.77
C MET A 755 -31.82 -5.47 -7.93
N LEU A 756 -31.02 -4.89 -7.03
CA LEU A 756 -30.13 -5.65 -6.13
C LEU A 756 -30.93 -6.53 -5.17
N GLY A 757 -32.01 -6.00 -4.58
CA GLY A 757 -32.94 -6.77 -3.73
C GLY A 757 -33.60 -7.93 -4.49
N GLY A 758 -34.07 -7.68 -5.70
CA GLY A 758 -34.66 -8.68 -6.59
C GLY A 758 -33.67 -9.78 -6.98
N LEU A 759 -32.41 -9.41 -7.26
CA LEU A 759 -31.35 -10.37 -7.55
C LEU A 759 -31.15 -11.36 -6.38
N GLY A 760 -31.31 -10.92 -5.13
CA GLY A 760 -31.23 -11.77 -3.95
C GLY A 760 -32.29 -12.87 -3.86
N LEU A 761 -33.42 -12.69 -4.56
CA LEU A 761 -34.56 -13.61 -4.54
C LEU A 761 -34.49 -14.69 -5.64
N LEU A 762 -33.83 -14.41 -6.76
CA LEU A 762 -33.83 -15.29 -7.93
C LEU A 762 -33.20 -16.66 -7.64
N GLY A 763 -33.88 -17.78 -7.90
CA GLY A 763 -33.30 -19.12 -7.74
C GLY A 763 -33.10 -19.58 -6.29
N ARG A 764 -33.84 -19.01 -5.33
CA ARG A 764 -33.87 -19.43 -3.92
C ARG A 764 -35.16 -20.18 -3.60
N ASN A 765 -35.08 -21.20 -2.74
CA ASN A 765 -36.21 -22.04 -2.36
C ASN A 765 -36.93 -21.57 -1.08
N ASP A 766 -36.32 -20.65 -0.33
CA ASP A 766 -36.78 -20.09 0.96
C ASP A 766 -37.44 -18.70 0.80
N LEU A 767 -38.26 -18.54 -0.23
CA LEU A 767 -38.88 -17.26 -0.62
C LEU A 767 -39.72 -16.63 0.51
N GLY A 768 -40.36 -17.43 1.36
CA GLY A 768 -41.19 -16.94 2.46
C GLY A 768 -40.45 -16.15 3.54
N ILE A 769 -39.12 -16.31 3.65
CA ILE A 769 -38.27 -15.54 4.57
C ILE A 769 -37.48 -14.46 3.81
N ARG A 770 -37.02 -14.75 2.59
CA ARG A 770 -36.17 -13.82 1.83
C ARG A 770 -36.93 -12.63 1.23
N ILE A 771 -38.18 -12.80 0.80
CA ILE A 771 -38.96 -11.68 0.23
C ILE A 771 -39.13 -10.55 1.24
N PRO A 772 -39.59 -10.78 2.49
CA PRO A 772 -39.65 -9.72 3.51
C PRO A 772 -38.30 -9.07 3.78
N ASN A 773 -37.21 -9.84 3.86
CA ASN A 773 -35.87 -9.29 4.10
C ASN A 773 -35.40 -8.37 2.96
N ALA A 774 -35.64 -8.75 1.71
CA ALA A 774 -35.28 -7.93 0.55
C ALA A 774 -36.11 -6.63 0.51
N LEU A 775 -37.42 -6.71 0.76
CA LEU A 775 -38.30 -5.54 0.82
C LEU A 775 -37.90 -4.59 1.94
N GLU A 776 -37.64 -5.12 3.13
CA GLU A 776 -37.10 -4.34 4.25
C GLU A 776 -35.76 -3.70 3.92
N GLY A 777 -34.85 -4.42 3.26
CA GLY A 777 -33.58 -3.84 2.82
C GLY A 777 -33.77 -2.61 1.93
N VAL A 778 -34.67 -2.71 0.94
CA VAL A 778 -34.96 -1.60 0.01
C VAL A 778 -35.60 -0.42 0.75
N ILE A 779 -36.65 -0.66 1.53
CA ILE A 779 -37.39 0.41 2.24
C ILE A 779 -36.56 1.01 3.37
N TYR A 780 -35.88 0.20 4.18
CA TYR A 780 -35.08 0.69 5.30
C TYR A 780 -33.92 1.52 4.82
N LEU A 781 -33.19 1.09 3.78
CA LEU A 781 -32.08 1.87 3.24
C LEU A 781 -32.54 3.17 2.58
N THR A 782 -33.71 3.17 1.91
CA THR A 782 -34.29 4.41 1.36
C THR A 782 -34.71 5.39 2.47
N ALA A 783 -35.29 4.89 3.57
CA ALA A 783 -35.66 5.72 4.71
C ALA A 783 -34.43 6.24 5.48
N ILE A 784 -33.41 5.40 5.68
CA ILE A 784 -32.14 5.79 6.29
C ILE A 784 -31.44 6.85 5.44
N ASP A 785 -31.37 6.65 4.12
CA ASP A 785 -30.80 7.62 3.18
C ASP A 785 -31.42 9.02 3.38
N ARG A 786 -32.75 9.09 3.42
CA ARG A 786 -33.47 10.35 3.65
C ARG A 786 -33.14 10.97 5.00
N VAL A 787 -33.16 10.19 6.09
CA VAL A 787 -32.82 10.68 7.44
C VAL A 787 -31.40 11.22 7.50
N VAL A 788 -30.44 10.50 6.92
CA VAL A 788 -29.03 10.91 6.91
C VAL A 788 -28.85 12.18 6.08
N CYS A 789 -29.47 12.27 4.89
CA CYS A 789 -29.40 13.49 4.10
C CYS A 789 -29.92 14.71 4.87
N ILE A 790 -31.05 14.59 5.59
CA ILE A 790 -31.59 15.67 6.42
C ILE A 790 -30.59 16.09 7.51
N LEU A 791 -29.99 15.12 8.21
CA LEU A 791 -29.04 15.39 9.30
C LEU A 791 -27.74 16.05 8.81
N VAL A 792 -27.30 15.72 7.59
CA VAL A 792 -26.10 16.32 6.98
C VAL A 792 -26.39 17.70 6.38
N GLY A 793 -27.65 18.12 6.34
CA GLY A 793 -28.09 19.40 5.75
C GLY A 793 -28.28 19.33 4.24
N GLY A 794 -28.37 18.13 3.66
CA GLY A 794 -28.65 17.92 2.25
C GLY A 794 -30.13 18.15 1.92
N GLU A 795 -30.35 18.82 0.79
CA GLU A 795 -31.68 19.11 0.26
C GLU A 795 -32.36 17.85 -0.33
N VAL A 796 -33.42 17.37 0.34
CA VAL A 796 -34.20 16.18 -0.06
C VAL A 796 -35.70 16.45 0.09
N PRO A 797 -36.56 16.03 -0.86
CA PRO A 797 -38.00 16.20 -0.77
C PRO A 797 -38.58 15.45 0.46
N LEU A 798 -39.20 16.22 1.36
CA LEU A 798 -39.81 15.73 2.60
C LEU A 798 -41.29 15.45 2.38
N PRO A 799 -41.79 14.22 2.57
CA PRO A 799 -43.20 13.92 2.29
C PRO A 799 -44.21 14.76 3.09
N PHE A 800 -43.83 15.27 4.26
CA PHE A 800 -44.69 16.09 5.10
C PHE A 800 -44.76 17.57 4.69
N ALA A 801 -43.92 18.00 3.74
CA ALA A 801 -43.73 19.40 3.37
C ALA A 801 -43.48 19.61 1.87
N THR A 802 -43.71 18.61 1.02
CA THR A 802 -43.43 18.66 -0.41
C THR A 802 -44.62 18.17 -1.22
N ASN A 803 -45.07 18.96 -2.20
CA ASN A 803 -46.10 18.55 -3.15
C ASN A 803 -45.46 17.78 -4.32
N PRO A 804 -45.77 16.48 -4.53
CA PRO A 804 -45.20 15.70 -5.62
C PRO A 804 -45.65 16.13 -7.03
N PHE A 805 -46.68 16.98 -7.13
CA PHE A 805 -47.27 17.42 -8.40
C PHE A 805 -46.91 18.85 -8.81
N GLU A 806 -46.08 19.56 -8.04
CA GLU A 806 -45.78 20.98 -8.26
C GLU A 806 -44.73 21.25 -9.35
N GLY A 807 -43.84 20.29 -9.61
CA GLY A 807 -42.72 20.43 -10.57
C GLY A 807 -42.93 19.73 -11.93
N ASP A 808 -41.88 19.72 -12.76
CA ASP A 808 -41.92 19.07 -14.09
C ASP A 808 -42.10 17.54 -13.98
N PHE A 809 -42.79 16.96 -14.98
CA PHE A 809 -43.14 15.55 -14.96
C PHE A 809 -41.91 14.65 -14.90
N LEU A 810 -40.88 14.89 -15.71
CA LEU A 810 -39.74 13.97 -15.82
C LEU A 810 -38.71 14.16 -14.71
N THR A 811 -38.47 15.41 -14.29
CA THR A 811 -37.43 15.70 -13.30
C THR A 811 -37.96 15.65 -11.87
N TRP A 812 -39.26 15.82 -11.64
CA TRP A 812 -39.83 15.93 -10.29
C TRP A 812 -40.96 14.92 -10.04
N THR A 813 -42.08 15.02 -10.74
CA THR A 813 -43.28 14.22 -10.41
C THR A 813 -43.06 12.72 -10.62
N PHE A 814 -42.50 12.31 -11.75
CA PHE A 814 -42.27 10.89 -12.05
C PHE A 814 -41.29 10.22 -11.06
N PRO A 815 -40.14 10.83 -10.70
CA PRO A 815 -39.29 10.34 -9.62
C PRO A 815 -40.01 10.14 -8.29
N LEU A 816 -40.79 11.13 -7.83
CA LEU A 816 -41.48 11.06 -6.52
C LEU A 816 -42.61 10.02 -6.53
N LEU A 817 -43.40 9.97 -7.60
CA LEU A 817 -44.43 8.94 -7.78
C LEU A 817 -43.83 7.53 -7.85
N SER A 818 -42.63 7.38 -8.41
CA SER A 818 -41.97 6.07 -8.46
C SER A 818 -41.62 5.54 -7.07
N ILE A 819 -41.26 6.42 -6.12
CA ILE A 819 -41.05 6.06 -4.71
C ILE A 819 -42.37 5.55 -4.11
N GLU A 820 -43.46 6.27 -4.36
CA GLU A 820 -44.78 5.93 -3.86
C GLU A 820 -45.27 4.59 -4.40
N ILE A 821 -45.14 4.38 -5.71
CA ILE A 821 -45.50 3.12 -6.39
C ILE A 821 -44.70 1.95 -5.81
N LEU A 822 -43.39 2.12 -5.64
CA LEU A 822 -42.55 1.07 -5.05
C LEU A 822 -42.96 0.78 -3.61
N ALA A 823 -43.24 1.81 -2.79
CA ALA A 823 -43.67 1.63 -1.42
C ALA A 823 -45.02 0.90 -1.33
N VAL A 824 -46.00 1.25 -2.18
CA VAL A 824 -47.29 0.55 -2.29
C VAL A 824 -47.07 -0.93 -2.66
N LEU A 825 -46.28 -1.21 -3.71
CA LEU A 825 -45.98 -2.57 -4.13
C LEU A 825 -45.30 -3.36 -3.01
N SER A 826 -44.35 -2.75 -2.31
CA SER A 826 -43.63 -3.36 -1.20
C SER A 826 -44.56 -3.74 -0.05
N VAL A 827 -45.49 -2.85 0.30
CA VAL A 827 -46.52 -3.11 1.32
C VAL A 827 -47.44 -4.26 0.92
N LEU A 828 -47.90 -4.29 -0.33
CA LEU A 828 -48.78 -5.35 -0.84
C LEU A 828 -48.08 -6.72 -0.86
N VAL A 829 -46.83 -6.77 -1.33
CA VAL A 829 -46.05 -8.02 -1.37
C VAL A 829 -45.74 -8.49 0.06
N PHE A 830 -45.37 -7.58 0.96
CA PHE A 830 -45.11 -7.91 2.37
C PHE A 830 -46.37 -8.52 3.03
N ASP A 831 -47.54 -7.88 2.87
CA ASP A 831 -48.80 -8.41 3.40
C ASP A 831 -49.18 -9.76 2.77
N TRP A 832 -48.94 -9.93 1.47
CA TRP A 832 -49.21 -11.19 0.77
C TRP A 832 -48.36 -12.35 1.31
N VAL A 833 -47.05 -12.14 1.47
CA VAL A 833 -46.15 -13.15 2.04
C VAL A 833 -46.59 -13.50 3.45
N GLU A 834 -46.89 -12.49 4.27
CA GLU A 834 -47.34 -12.70 5.64
C GLU A 834 -48.66 -13.49 5.70
N GLY A 835 -49.58 -13.23 4.77
CA GLY A 835 -50.79 -14.01 4.60
C GLY A 835 -50.54 -15.47 4.23
N LYS A 836 -49.56 -15.75 3.36
CA LYS A 836 -49.16 -17.12 3.03
C LYS A 836 -48.51 -17.83 4.21
N ARG A 837 -47.70 -17.14 5.00
CA ARG A 837 -47.05 -17.70 6.20
C ARG A 837 -48.08 -18.16 7.23
N ILE A 838 -49.13 -17.36 7.46
CA ILE A 838 -50.27 -17.74 8.33
C ILE A 838 -51.02 -18.95 7.77
N LYS A 839 -51.31 -18.96 6.47
CA LYS A 839 -52.00 -20.11 5.81
C LYS A 839 -51.22 -21.43 5.92
N HIS A 840 -49.91 -21.35 6.05
CA HIS A 840 -49.02 -22.51 6.20
C HIS A 840 -48.58 -22.73 7.66
N GLU A 841 -49.28 -22.13 8.64
CA GLU A 841 -49.03 -22.27 10.08
C GLU A 841 -47.56 -22.05 10.50
N MET A 842 -46.86 -21.15 9.79
CA MET A 842 -45.48 -20.82 10.11
C MET A 842 -45.41 -19.91 11.34
N SER A 843 -44.37 -20.07 12.16
CA SER A 843 -44.13 -19.22 13.33
C SER A 843 -43.96 -17.74 12.97
N ASP A 844 -44.35 -16.83 13.85
CA ASP A 844 -44.07 -15.39 13.66
C ASP A 844 -42.55 -15.16 13.51
N HIS A 845 -42.15 -14.48 12.43
CA HIS A 845 -40.75 -14.21 12.09
C HIS A 845 -40.26 -12.84 12.59
N ARG A 846 -41.12 -11.81 12.57
CA ARG A 846 -40.72 -10.42 12.82
C ARG A 846 -41.20 -9.87 14.16
N GLY A 847 -42.23 -10.48 14.75
CA GLY A 847 -42.80 -9.99 16.00
C GLY A 847 -43.44 -8.60 15.86
N ALA A 848 -43.89 -8.06 16.99
CA ALA A 848 -44.51 -6.74 17.03
C ALA A 848 -43.51 -5.63 16.65
N GLY A 849 -42.27 -5.69 17.15
CA GLY A 849 -41.25 -4.67 16.89
C GLY A 849 -40.89 -4.55 15.41
N GLY A 850 -40.71 -5.67 14.69
CA GLY A 850 -40.37 -5.65 13.27
C GLY A 850 -41.48 -5.08 12.40
N ARG A 851 -42.75 -5.41 12.67
CA ARG A 851 -43.91 -4.85 11.94
C ARG A 851 -44.10 -3.36 12.21
N SER A 852 -43.90 -2.94 13.46
CA SER A 852 -43.93 -1.52 13.82
C SER A 852 -42.82 -0.73 13.10
N ALA A 853 -41.60 -1.27 13.02
CA ALA A 853 -40.50 -0.66 12.29
C ALA A 853 -40.81 -0.56 10.78
N TRP A 854 -41.31 -1.65 10.16
CA TRP A 854 -41.75 -1.66 8.77
C TRP A 854 -42.73 -0.53 8.44
N MET A 855 -43.74 -0.37 9.31
CA MET A 855 -44.76 0.66 9.17
C MET A 855 -44.22 2.08 9.29
N VAL A 856 -43.36 2.35 10.29
CA VAL A 856 -42.74 3.67 10.46
C VAL A 856 -41.87 4.02 9.24
N MET A 857 -41.06 3.07 8.75
CA MET A 857 -40.17 3.33 7.61
C MET A 857 -40.95 3.62 6.32
N ILE A 858 -42.06 2.92 6.05
CA ILE A 858 -42.94 3.26 4.92
C ILE A 858 -43.57 4.64 5.10
N ALA A 859 -44.09 4.95 6.30
CA ALA A 859 -44.74 6.23 6.57
C ALA A 859 -43.78 7.43 6.43
N MET A 860 -42.48 7.26 6.71
CA MET A 860 -41.44 8.28 6.49
C MET A 860 -41.14 8.52 5.00
N LEU A 861 -41.44 7.54 4.14
CA LEU A 861 -41.17 7.63 2.71
C LEU A 861 -42.36 8.13 1.89
N SER A 862 -43.56 7.76 2.33
CA SER A 862 -44.84 7.90 1.63
C SER A 862 -45.33 9.35 1.53
N PHE A 863 -45.80 9.73 0.34
CA PHE A 863 -46.58 10.96 0.08
C PHE A 863 -48.10 10.77 0.30
N GLY A 864 -48.54 9.57 0.65
CA GLY A 864 -49.88 9.33 1.21
C GLY A 864 -50.39 7.90 1.01
N PRO A 865 -50.65 7.47 -0.24
CA PRO A 865 -51.20 6.15 -0.56
C PRO A 865 -50.51 4.95 0.12
N ALA A 866 -49.17 4.88 0.08
CA ALA A 866 -48.39 3.80 0.68
C ALA A 866 -48.49 3.82 2.21
N GLY A 867 -48.48 5.02 2.80
CA GLY A 867 -48.71 5.26 4.22
C GLY A 867 -50.06 4.72 4.64
N ILE A 868 -51.14 5.09 3.94
CA ILE A 868 -52.49 4.63 4.24
C ILE A 868 -52.57 3.10 4.15
N ALA A 869 -52.01 2.51 3.10
CA ALA A 869 -51.99 1.07 2.90
C ALA A 869 -51.23 0.33 4.02
N VAL A 870 -50.05 0.82 4.43
CA VAL A 870 -49.26 0.15 5.47
C VAL A 870 -49.94 0.22 6.83
N LEU A 871 -50.61 1.32 7.17
CA LEU A 871 -51.37 1.45 8.41
C LEU A 871 -52.52 0.44 8.44
N ALA A 872 -53.31 0.37 7.36
CA ALA A 872 -54.46 -0.52 7.28
C ALA A 872 -54.04 -2.01 7.35
N PHE A 873 -53.05 -2.42 6.56
CA PHE A 873 -52.60 -3.81 6.55
C PHE A 873 -51.87 -4.19 7.84
N SER A 874 -51.02 -3.33 8.38
CA SER A 874 -50.30 -3.60 9.63
C SER A 874 -51.26 -3.67 10.82
N ALA A 875 -52.28 -2.81 10.88
CA ALA A 875 -53.32 -2.89 11.91
C ALA A 875 -54.11 -4.21 11.82
N ARG A 876 -54.55 -4.59 10.61
CA ARG A 876 -55.24 -5.87 10.38
C ARG A 876 -54.40 -7.06 10.81
N ARG A 877 -53.12 -7.10 10.42
CA ARG A 877 -52.18 -8.16 10.79
C ARG A 877 -51.87 -8.14 12.29
N GLY A 878 -51.75 -6.96 12.90
CA GLY A 878 -51.56 -6.79 14.34
C GLY A 878 -52.71 -7.39 15.14
N VAL A 879 -53.96 -7.22 14.69
CA VAL A 879 -55.13 -7.87 15.32
C VAL A 879 -55.06 -9.39 15.17
N TRP A 880 -54.76 -9.90 13.97
CA TRP A 880 -54.69 -11.34 13.72
C TRP A 880 -53.60 -12.05 14.54
N TRP A 881 -52.43 -11.42 14.68
CA TRP A 881 -51.32 -11.94 15.50
C TRP A 881 -51.48 -11.64 17.00
N LYS A 882 -52.57 -10.98 17.43
CA LYS A 882 -52.77 -10.49 18.82
C LYS A 882 -51.59 -9.65 19.32
N GLN A 883 -51.15 -8.68 18.50
CA GLN A 883 -50.04 -7.76 18.77
C GLN A 883 -50.54 -6.32 18.95
N PRO A 884 -50.99 -5.93 20.16
CA PRO A 884 -51.49 -4.58 20.43
C PRO A 884 -50.50 -3.47 20.10
N ALA A 885 -49.20 -3.73 20.27
CA ALA A 885 -48.15 -2.75 19.98
C ALA A 885 -48.10 -2.35 18.49
N VAL A 886 -48.43 -3.26 17.56
CA VAL A 886 -48.49 -2.93 16.12
C VAL A 886 -49.70 -2.05 15.82
N VAL A 887 -50.85 -2.36 16.41
CA VAL A 887 -52.07 -1.57 16.23
C VAL A 887 -51.93 -0.18 16.87
N LEU A 888 -51.31 -0.10 18.04
CA LEU A 888 -50.91 1.18 18.66
C LEU A 888 -50.06 2.00 17.68
N MET A 889 -48.98 1.43 17.16
CA MET A 889 -48.11 2.16 16.23
C MET A 889 -48.84 2.59 14.97
N ALA A 890 -49.74 1.77 14.43
CA ALA A 890 -50.58 2.17 13.31
C ALA A 890 -51.45 3.38 13.65
N TRP A 891 -52.04 3.40 14.84
CA TRP A 891 -52.87 4.50 15.33
C TRP A 891 -52.06 5.80 15.54
N LEU A 892 -50.85 5.69 16.09
CA LEU A 892 -49.95 6.83 16.31
C LEU A 892 -49.46 7.46 15.00
N MET A 893 -49.35 6.68 13.93
CA MET A 893 -48.83 7.15 12.64
C MET A 893 -49.89 7.80 11.74
N ILE A 894 -51.19 7.73 12.10
CA ILE A 894 -52.27 8.35 11.32
C ILE A 894 -52.05 9.87 11.11
N PRO A 895 -51.74 10.68 12.14
CA PRO A 895 -51.52 12.12 11.94
C PRO A 895 -50.40 12.44 10.96
N PHE A 896 -49.33 11.63 10.95
CA PHE A 896 -48.19 11.83 10.04
C PHE A 896 -48.54 11.47 8.59
N VAL A 897 -49.17 10.32 8.38
CA VAL A 897 -49.64 9.91 7.03
C VAL A 897 -50.69 10.89 6.51
N TYR A 898 -51.57 11.37 7.38
CA TYR A 898 -52.52 12.43 7.06
C TYR A 898 -51.80 13.70 6.62
N GLN A 899 -50.80 14.18 7.38
CA GLN A 899 -50.03 15.37 7.02
C GLN A 899 -49.36 15.23 5.65
N SER A 900 -48.77 14.06 5.34
CA SER A 900 -48.15 13.81 4.03
C SER A 900 -49.16 13.88 2.87
N SER A 901 -50.40 13.43 3.10
CA SER A 901 -51.45 13.44 2.08
C SER A 901 -52.10 14.82 1.97
N ALA A 902 -52.30 15.51 3.09
CA ALA A 902 -52.98 16.80 3.17
C ALA A 902 -52.25 17.88 2.38
N HIS A 903 -50.92 17.81 2.28
CA HIS A 903 -50.09 18.83 1.64
C HIS A 903 -50.42 19.04 0.15
N TRP A 904 -50.74 17.96 -0.58
CA TRP A 904 -51.13 18.06 -2.00
C TRP A 904 -52.65 17.87 -2.22
N ILE A 905 -53.34 17.14 -1.35
CA ILE A 905 -54.81 16.98 -1.44
C ILE A 905 -55.54 18.29 -1.17
N ALA A 906 -55.07 19.11 -0.22
CA ALA A 906 -55.68 20.40 0.10
C ALA A 906 -55.68 21.33 -1.13
N GLU A 907 -54.56 21.35 -1.85
CA GLU A 907 -54.40 22.14 -3.07
C GLU A 907 -55.24 21.58 -4.23
N LEU A 908 -55.20 20.26 -4.44
CA LEU A 908 -55.97 19.60 -5.50
C LEU A 908 -57.48 19.76 -5.35
N LEU A 909 -57.99 19.68 -4.11
CA LEU A 909 -59.43 19.79 -3.81
C LEU A 909 -59.88 21.21 -3.47
N MET A 910 -58.96 22.18 -3.39
CA MET A 910 -59.22 23.56 -2.93
C MET A 910 -60.02 23.63 -1.60
N LEU A 911 -59.75 22.69 -0.68
CA LEU A 911 -60.44 22.58 0.61
C LEU A 911 -59.50 22.93 1.77
N GLN A 912 -60.02 23.64 2.76
CA GLN A 912 -59.32 23.80 4.04
C GLN A 912 -59.41 22.51 4.84
N ILE A 913 -58.26 21.85 4.98
CA ILE A 913 -58.12 20.57 5.68
C ILE A 913 -57.66 20.85 7.13
N PRO A 914 -58.21 20.16 8.16
CA PRO A 914 -57.78 20.32 9.55
C PRO A 914 -56.27 20.12 9.74
N THR A 915 -55.65 20.84 10.66
CA THR A 915 -54.21 20.67 10.94
C THR A 915 -53.92 19.32 11.59
N MET A 916 -52.68 18.83 11.44
CA MET A 916 -52.22 17.59 12.08
C MET A 916 -52.48 17.56 13.60
N GLY A 917 -52.32 18.70 14.28
CA GLY A 917 -52.58 18.82 15.72
C GLY A 917 -54.03 18.48 16.09
N ILE A 918 -55.00 18.98 15.30
CA ILE A 918 -56.43 18.68 15.52
C ILE A 918 -56.70 17.19 15.34
N ILE A 919 -56.20 16.58 14.25
CA ILE A 919 -56.36 15.15 13.99
C ILE A 919 -55.76 14.30 15.12
N ALA A 920 -54.55 14.64 15.58
CA ALA A 920 -53.91 13.93 16.69
C ALA A 920 -54.71 14.06 17.99
N THR A 921 -55.23 15.25 18.32
CA THR A 921 -56.10 15.45 19.48
C THR A 921 -57.38 14.62 19.37
N THR A 922 -58.05 14.62 18.21
CA THR A 922 -59.27 13.83 18.00
C THR A 922 -59.02 12.33 18.18
N LEU A 923 -57.93 11.81 17.62
CA LEU A 923 -57.55 10.40 17.79
C LEU A 923 -57.16 10.07 19.24
N GLY A 924 -56.52 11.00 19.95
CA GLY A 924 -56.24 10.87 21.38
C GLY A 924 -57.51 10.77 22.22
N VAL A 925 -58.52 11.58 21.94
CA VAL A 925 -59.84 11.51 22.60
C VAL A 925 -60.57 10.21 22.25
N ILE A 926 -60.55 9.78 20.98
CA ILE A 926 -61.12 8.47 20.58
C ILE A 926 -60.44 7.32 21.33
N SER A 927 -59.13 7.43 21.61
CA SER A 927 -58.38 6.42 22.36
C SER A 927 -58.87 6.25 23.80
N ILE A 928 -59.43 7.30 24.42
CA ILE A 928 -60.07 7.22 25.74
C ILE A 928 -61.33 6.36 25.67
N GLY A 929 -62.15 6.55 24.62
CA GLY A 929 -63.30 5.69 24.35
C GLY A 929 -62.89 4.23 24.13
N PHE A 930 -61.78 3.99 23.42
CA PHE A 930 -61.22 2.65 23.27
C PHE A 930 -60.73 2.07 24.60
N VAL A 931 -60.07 2.85 25.45
CA VAL A 931 -59.68 2.42 26.82
C VAL A 931 -60.93 2.03 27.62
N ALA A 932 -61.96 2.87 27.65
CA ALA A 932 -63.21 2.57 28.35
C ALA A 932 -63.84 1.26 27.86
N TRP A 933 -63.88 1.04 26.55
CA TRP A 933 -64.34 -0.23 25.96
C TRP A 933 -63.47 -1.43 26.36
N THR A 934 -62.14 -1.30 26.37
CA THR A 934 -61.24 -2.41 26.79
C THR A 934 -61.39 -2.77 28.26
N VAL A 935 -61.65 -1.78 29.13
CA VAL A 935 -61.94 -1.99 30.56
C VAL A 935 -63.29 -2.71 30.70
N GLN A 936 -64.33 -2.23 30.04
CA GLN A 936 -65.68 -2.81 30.09
C GLN A 936 -65.71 -4.26 29.59
N THR A 937 -64.99 -4.56 28.50
CA THR A 937 -64.95 -5.89 27.89
C THR A 937 -63.88 -6.82 28.47
N ARG A 938 -63.14 -6.38 29.51
CA ARG A 938 -62.05 -7.12 30.17
C ARG A 938 -60.94 -7.60 29.22
N GLN A 939 -60.67 -6.85 28.16
CA GLN A 939 -59.62 -7.14 27.18
C GLN A 939 -58.24 -6.60 27.65
N GLY A 940 -57.73 -7.17 28.74
CA GLY A 940 -56.52 -6.67 29.43
C GLY A 940 -55.21 -6.67 28.61
N LEU A 941 -55.17 -7.39 27.48
CA LEU A 941 -54.05 -7.35 26.54
C LEU A 941 -53.99 -6.02 25.77
N TRP A 942 -55.14 -5.41 25.48
CA TRP A 942 -55.28 -4.21 24.64
C TRP A 942 -55.25 -2.90 25.43
N LEU A 943 -55.51 -2.96 26.74
CA LEU A 943 -55.53 -1.81 27.63
C LEU A 943 -54.22 -0.98 27.58
N PRO A 944 -53.01 -1.57 27.64
CA PRO A 944 -51.77 -0.81 27.50
C PRO A 944 -51.67 -0.04 26.19
N ALA A 945 -52.13 -0.62 25.07
CA ALA A 945 -52.09 0.04 23.77
C ALA A 945 -53.02 1.26 23.74
N GLY A 946 -54.25 1.14 24.25
CA GLY A 946 -55.16 2.28 24.37
C GLY A 946 -54.60 3.39 25.25
N LEU A 947 -54.02 3.04 26.40
CA LEU A 947 -53.43 4.03 27.31
C LEU A 947 -52.24 4.75 26.68
N TRP A 948 -51.28 4.03 26.11
CA TRP A 948 -50.15 4.66 25.42
C TRP A 948 -50.60 5.54 24.24
N ALA A 949 -51.63 5.13 23.48
CA ALA A 949 -52.21 5.96 22.43
C ALA A 949 -52.74 7.29 22.97
N THR A 950 -53.50 7.26 24.07
CA THR A 950 -54.02 8.45 24.74
C THR A 950 -52.88 9.41 25.16
N HIS A 951 -51.82 8.91 25.78
CA HIS A 951 -50.72 9.77 26.24
C HIS A 951 -49.95 10.36 25.05
N LEU A 952 -49.50 9.52 24.12
CA LEU A 952 -48.63 9.97 23.02
C LEU A 952 -49.36 10.91 22.06
N LEU A 953 -50.63 10.66 21.75
CA LEU A 953 -51.40 11.53 20.85
C LEU A 953 -51.82 12.84 21.52
N LEU A 954 -52.34 12.80 22.74
CA LEU A 954 -52.78 14.03 23.41
C LEU A 954 -51.58 14.90 23.78
N ILE A 955 -50.60 14.36 24.49
CA ILE A 955 -49.40 15.10 24.89
C ILE A 955 -48.63 15.54 23.64
N GLY A 956 -48.45 14.67 22.65
CA GLY A 956 -47.81 15.02 21.37
C GLY A 956 -48.55 16.15 20.64
N SER A 957 -49.88 16.10 20.59
CA SER A 957 -50.70 17.14 19.94
C SER A 957 -50.63 18.49 20.64
N SER A 958 -50.37 18.56 21.95
CA SER A 958 -50.29 19.86 22.64
C SER A 958 -49.20 20.78 22.09
N PHE A 959 -48.09 20.23 21.60
CA PHE A 959 -47.02 21.02 20.98
C PHE A 959 -47.45 21.63 19.64
N ALA A 960 -48.36 20.97 18.92
CA ALA A 960 -48.86 21.45 17.62
C ALA A 960 -49.84 22.63 17.75
N HIS A 961 -50.46 22.83 18.91
CA HIS A 961 -51.40 23.94 19.15
C HIS A 961 -50.71 25.26 19.55
N GLY A 962 -49.39 25.25 19.80
CA GLY A 962 -48.61 26.46 20.11
C GLY A 962 -48.95 27.12 21.46
N ASN A 963 -49.72 26.47 22.32
CA ASN A 963 -50.14 26.99 23.62
C ASN A 963 -50.06 25.91 24.72
N LEU A 964 -49.30 26.21 25.77
CA LEU A 964 -49.03 25.30 26.91
C LEU A 964 -50.30 24.92 27.69
N LEU A 965 -51.41 25.66 27.57
CA LEU A 965 -52.68 25.29 28.20
C LEU A 965 -53.23 23.96 27.69
N PHE A 966 -53.09 23.67 26.40
CA PHE A 966 -53.48 22.39 25.86
C PHE A 966 -52.65 21.26 26.47
N ALA A 967 -51.37 21.48 26.74
CA ALA A 967 -50.53 20.48 27.40
C ALA A 967 -51.04 20.16 28.81
N VAL A 968 -51.39 21.18 29.61
CA VAL A 968 -51.95 20.99 30.96
C VAL A 968 -53.24 20.15 30.91
N PHE A 969 -54.23 20.56 30.10
CA PHE A 969 -55.50 19.83 30.03
C PHE A 969 -55.36 18.41 29.47
N PHE A 970 -54.50 18.22 28.46
CA PHE A 970 -54.27 16.91 27.86
C PHE A 970 -53.53 15.95 28.80
N ILE A 971 -52.58 16.44 29.60
CA ILE A 971 -51.93 15.63 30.63
C ILE A 971 -52.92 15.28 31.75
N LEU A 972 -53.78 16.21 32.20
CA LEU A 972 -54.85 15.90 33.16
C LEU A 972 -55.83 14.84 32.63
N LEU A 973 -56.18 14.92 31.35
CA LEU A 973 -57.07 13.97 30.69
C LEU A 973 -56.42 12.58 30.59
N ALA A 974 -55.13 12.52 30.25
CA ALA A 974 -54.34 11.29 30.23
C ALA A 974 -54.22 10.69 31.64
N SER A 975 -53.92 11.51 32.66
CA SER A 975 -53.88 11.18 34.09
C SER A 975 -55.20 10.56 34.56
N THR A 976 -56.33 11.20 34.23
CA THR A 976 -57.67 10.69 34.55
C THR A 976 -57.88 9.31 33.93
N THR A 977 -57.53 9.17 32.65
CA THR A 977 -57.76 7.94 31.91
C THR A 977 -56.90 6.79 32.44
N SER A 978 -55.61 7.02 32.73
CA SER A 978 -54.68 6.00 33.27
C SER A 978 -54.99 5.63 34.72
N TRP A 979 -55.32 6.61 35.56
CA TRP A 979 -55.60 6.35 36.98
C TRP A 979 -56.91 5.60 37.16
N VAL A 980 -58.00 6.07 36.53
CA VAL A 980 -59.33 5.43 36.60
C VAL A 980 -59.27 4.01 36.05
N SER A 981 -58.69 3.82 34.87
CA SER A 981 -58.55 2.48 34.28
C SER A 981 -57.64 1.56 35.11
N GLY A 982 -56.59 2.10 35.74
CA GLY A 982 -55.70 1.36 36.63
C GLY A 982 -56.37 0.89 37.92
N VAL A 983 -57.31 1.66 38.48
CA VAL A 983 -58.13 1.22 39.63
C VAL A 983 -59.13 0.16 39.19
N LEU A 984 -59.90 0.40 38.12
CA LEU A 984 -60.93 -0.52 37.63
C LEU A 984 -60.39 -1.87 37.13
N THR A 985 -59.12 -1.92 36.73
CA THR A 985 -58.48 -3.15 36.21
C THR A 985 -57.51 -3.78 37.20
N LEU A 986 -57.39 -3.24 38.42
CA LEU A 986 -56.43 -3.66 39.43
C LEU A 986 -55.03 -3.76 38.81
N ARG A 987 -54.46 -2.63 38.37
CA ARG A 987 -53.11 -2.57 37.80
C ARG A 987 -52.33 -1.43 38.42
N LYS A 988 -51.44 -1.77 39.36
CA LYS A 988 -50.57 -0.80 40.06
C LYS A 988 -49.80 0.11 39.12
N SER A 989 -49.23 -0.41 38.03
CA SER A 989 -48.38 0.37 37.11
C SER A 989 -49.11 1.57 36.49
N TRP A 990 -50.39 1.43 36.13
CA TRP A 990 -51.18 2.52 35.52
C TRP A 990 -51.70 3.52 36.55
N ARG A 991 -51.97 3.07 37.79
CA ARG A 991 -52.26 3.97 38.93
C ARG A 991 -51.09 4.90 39.22
N VAL A 992 -49.86 4.36 39.22
CA VAL A 992 -48.63 5.13 39.42
C VAL A 992 -48.40 6.13 38.27
N LEU A 993 -48.60 5.70 37.01
CA LEU A 993 -48.46 6.61 35.87
C LEU A 993 -49.46 7.76 35.93
N GLY A 994 -50.73 7.50 36.25
CA GLY A 994 -51.74 8.55 36.39
C GLY A 994 -51.43 9.56 37.50
N ALA A 995 -50.90 9.10 38.64
CA ALA A 995 -50.42 9.99 39.70
C ALA A 995 -49.22 10.84 39.24
N PHE A 996 -48.29 10.25 38.48
CA PHE A 996 -47.16 10.97 37.91
C PHE A 996 -47.61 12.04 36.89
N ASP A 997 -48.56 11.71 36.02
CA ASP A 997 -49.11 12.65 35.04
C ASP A 997 -49.78 13.86 35.72
N LEU A 998 -50.47 13.65 36.85
CA LEU A 998 -51.04 14.75 37.64
C LEU A 998 -49.94 15.72 38.11
N VAL A 999 -48.84 15.19 38.65
CA VAL A 999 -47.69 16.01 39.06
C VAL A 999 -47.07 16.72 37.85
N LEU A 1000 -46.87 16.02 36.74
CA LEU A 1000 -46.33 16.58 35.50
C LEU A 1000 -47.21 17.72 34.97
N SER A 1001 -48.53 17.55 35.00
CA SER A 1001 -49.48 18.59 34.61
C SER A 1001 -49.35 19.83 35.46
N TRP A 1002 -49.14 19.69 36.78
CA TRP A 1002 -48.96 20.83 37.69
C TRP A 1002 -47.60 21.50 37.54
N ILE A 1003 -46.55 20.77 37.15
CA ILE A 1003 -45.27 21.37 36.76
C ILE A 1003 -45.46 22.27 35.52
N VAL A 1004 -46.14 21.77 34.49
CA VAL A 1004 -46.44 22.56 33.27
C VAL A 1004 -47.38 23.72 33.59
N ALA A 1005 -48.38 23.52 34.44
CA ALA A 1005 -49.25 24.59 34.92
C ALA A 1005 -48.48 25.68 35.69
N GLY A 1006 -47.47 25.30 36.49
CA GLY A 1006 -46.58 26.26 37.15
C GLY A 1006 -45.83 27.16 36.17
N VAL A 1007 -45.35 26.60 35.05
CA VAL A 1007 -44.72 27.39 33.95
C VAL A 1007 -45.73 28.35 33.32
N VAL A 1008 -46.94 27.89 33.04
CA VAL A 1008 -48.05 28.71 32.52
C VAL A 1008 -48.39 29.87 33.46
N LEU A 1009 -48.37 29.64 34.77
CA LEU A 1009 -48.66 30.67 35.78
C LEU A 1009 -47.55 31.72 35.86
N ILE A 1010 -46.28 31.30 35.78
CA ILE A 1010 -45.13 32.22 35.72
C ILE A 1010 -45.18 33.10 34.46
N GLN A 1011 -45.69 32.57 33.34
CA GLN A 1011 -45.89 33.31 32.09
C GLN A 1011 -47.08 34.30 32.11
N GLY A 1012 -47.79 34.44 33.24
CA GLY A 1012 -48.85 35.43 33.41
C GLY A 1012 -50.23 35.01 32.87
N ALA A 1013 -50.59 33.73 33.00
CA ALA A 1013 -51.91 33.24 32.61
C ALA A 1013 -53.06 33.91 33.40
N ALA A 1014 -54.22 34.06 32.73
CA ALA A 1014 -55.42 34.68 33.31
C ALA A 1014 -56.04 33.87 34.46
N ILE A 1015 -56.77 34.53 35.36
CA ILE A 1015 -57.34 33.92 36.58
C ILE A 1015 -58.36 32.83 36.23
N GLU A 1016 -59.14 33.01 35.16
CA GLU A 1016 -60.14 32.02 34.71
C GLU A 1016 -59.48 30.68 34.34
N VAL A 1017 -58.26 30.73 33.80
CA VAL A 1017 -57.49 29.56 33.38
C VAL A 1017 -56.96 28.79 34.60
N LEU A 1018 -56.45 29.49 35.62
CA LEU A 1018 -56.04 28.88 36.88
C LEU A 1018 -57.23 28.18 37.56
N LEU A 1019 -58.39 28.84 37.57
CA LEU A 1019 -59.62 28.27 38.13
C LEU A 1019 -60.03 26.99 37.38
N ALA A 1020 -59.95 26.99 36.05
CA ALA A 1020 -60.27 25.81 35.24
C ALA A 1020 -59.33 24.62 35.52
N ILE A 1021 -58.02 24.85 35.67
CA ILE A 1021 -57.03 23.80 36.01
C ILE A 1021 -57.29 23.24 37.42
N LEU A 1022 -57.62 24.10 38.39
CA LEU A 1022 -57.98 23.70 39.76
C LEU A 1022 -59.24 22.83 39.79
N ILE A 1023 -60.30 23.25 39.10
CA ILE A 1023 -61.56 22.50 39.01
C ILE A 1023 -61.32 21.13 38.36
N ALA A 1024 -60.59 21.08 37.23
CA ALA A 1024 -60.27 19.82 36.56
C ALA A 1024 -59.47 18.87 37.47
N SER A 1025 -58.50 19.39 38.22
CA SER A 1025 -57.70 18.61 39.18
C SER A 1025 -58.54 18.09 40.35
N ALA A 1026 -59.46 18.90 40.87
CA ALA A 1026 -60.37 18.51 41.95
C ALA A 1026 -61.33 17.40 41.52
N ILE A 1027 -61.88 17.48 40.31
CA ILE A 1027 -62.74 16.44 39.73
C ILE A 1027 -61.96 15.12 39.61
N LEU A 1028 -60.74 15.16 39.06
CA LEU A 1028 -59.87 13.99 38.93
C LEU A 1028 -59.59 13.34 40.30
N LEU A 1029 -59.11 14.11 41.27
CA LEU A 1029 -58.76 13.58 42.61
C LEU A 1029 -60.00 13.03 43.33
N GLY A 1030 -61.15 13.71 43.22
CA GLY A 1030 -62.41 13.22 43.77
C GLY A 1030 -62.85 11.88 43.18
N LEU A 1031 -62.80 11.75 41.85
CA LEU A 1031 -63.14 10.52 41.13
C LEU A 1031 -62.22 9.36 41.53
N VAL A 1032 -60.91 9.60 41.56
CA VAL A 1032 -59.90 8.60 41.94
C VAL A 1032 -60.08 8.16 43.39
N THR A 1033 -60.30 9.09 44.31
CA THR A 1033 -60.48 8.78 45.74
C THR A 1033 -61.70 7.91 45.95
N TYR A 1034 -62.82 8.25 45.31
CA TYR A 1034 -64.06 7.47 45.34
C TYR A 1034 -63.86 6.05 44.81
N LEU A 1035 -63.25 5.89 43.63
CA LEU A 1035 -62.98 4.58 43.05
C LEU A 1035 -62.00 3.77 43.91
N THR A 1036 -60.96 4.41 44.46
CA THR A 1036 -59.96 3.73 45.30
C THR A 1036 -60.58 3.17 46.58
N GLN A 1037 -61.47 3.93 47.23
CA GLN A 1037 -62.23 3.44 48.39
C GLN A 1037 -63.19 2.31 48.03
N THR A 1038 -63.83 2.38 46.85
CA THR A 1038 -64.79 1.37 46.40
C THR A 1038 -64.13 0.02 46.13
N TYR A 1039 -62.90 -0.01 45.61
CA TYR A 1039 -62.16 -1.22 45.26
C TYR A 1039 -61.04 -1.59 46.25
N GLU A 1040 -61.00 -0.97 47.44
CA GLU A 1040 -59.91 -1.08 48.41
C GLU A 1040 -59.63 -2.53 48.84
N GLY A 1041 -60.68 -3.32 49.09
CA GLY A 1041 -60.57 -4.73 49.48
C GLY A 1041 -60.04 -5.66 48.38
N GLU A 1042 -60.31 -5.33 47.11
CA GLU A 1042 -59.77 -6.10 45.96
C GLU A 1042 -58.30 -5.73 45.70
N MET A 1043 -57.94 -4.45 45.87
CA MET A 1043 -56.56 -3.97 45.71
C MET A 1043 -55.61 -4.41 46.83
N ALA A 1044 -56.12 -4.73 48.02
CA ALA A 1044 -55.33 -5.25 49.15
C ALA A 1044 -54.90 -6.72 48.98
N ASN A 1045 -55.52 -7.43 48.02
CA ASN A 1045 -55.22 -8.83 47.69
C ASN A 1045 -54.32 -8.98 46.43
N GLU A 1046 -53.91 -7.88 45.79
CA GLU A 1046 -52.81 -7.81 44.80
C GLU A 1046 -51.45 -7.77 45.48
#